data_AF-A0A7X7MDG5-F1
#
_entry.id   AF-A0A7X7MDG5-F1
#
_cell.length_a   1.000
_cell.length_b   1.000
_cell.length_c   1.000
_cell.angle_alpha   90.00
_cell.angle_beta   90.00
_cell.angle_gamma   90.00
#
_symmetry.space_group_name_H-M   'P 1'
#
loop_
_entity.id
_entity.type
_entity.pdbx_description
1 polymer ?
#
loop_
_entity_poly.entity_id
_entity_poly.type
_entity_poly.pdbx_seq_one_letter_code
_entity_poly.pdbx_strand_id
1 'polypeptide(L)'
;MKQTLRIALILLTGAGLLRAAEPAAPAPGEATRELIAAAQRLARDRNSDLAAVSNAFAKVLAAADLTPEGRAQALLGLGQACLGRNQAGAGHQFLEQAAAVAEAPVGVRIQALRARADALFRDNFKGAFASYFTKGIDAAAEIHRQILALPGISNNDKIAAYRDLANCLLEKLDVDGANAVLKEAAALPGISGEERETAVGNQADALYRQLAFEQALPLYESLWRPDLHIHRRRAIESRILAITRRLKGADAAIALMRDKFPADPMRLANTFRDNGQTDEALKHYDAIMAAEAAKERPDTRVQSEALRTMIAMMSDQPWAAFQKTVEPRLDKYPAIEADMLRHMQGHPFVRSSISSEPAFQKWHADRLARILAAQPGQKAPPPDGKLMGAFIRQGDAEQALAQCKALLVDTNTAPALRLRATLNRLVIESRDRAPKVLRQVNAALNADTLLKTGQVARAEALLACARTAMGVRHFATARALHAEREKMLVPATRPSLACPFVANAPKTVAEFRDSAHFRNAANRARLDRKYGDNLQFLLDTDANLTGRQVTGGDGSLKPTEFTALCDDEGVAIYLFAPTAKARAIEAGFEGLGGYEIYLAAGADEPYDCFLVGFPPNGQSSVFNTQYNNAGYRQLGLEKNNIAITHRFYDDGVATLIRVSWTAAYFNRLPEDGSVWDFEVCHWDKGGRTWGGSKSVHNRSSFGALVFGNLT
;
A
#
# COMPACT_ATOMS: atom_id res chain seq x y z
N MET A 1 -28.82 -18.47 -17.25
CA MET A 1 -28.55 -19.16 -18.55
C MET A 1 -28.89 -18.34 -19.80
N LYS A 2 -30.03 -17.63 -19.91
CA LYS A 2 -30.38 -16.88 -21.14
C LYS A 2 -29.75 -15.47 -21.29
N GLN A 3 -29.28 -14.86 -20.20
CA GLN A 3 -28.61 -13.54 -20.24
C GLN A 3 -27.11 -13.62 -20.57
N THR A 4 -26.48 -14.76 -20.27
CA THR A 4 -25.03 -15.01 -20.42
C THR A 4 -24.63 -15.28 -21.87
N LEU A 5 -25.57 -15.74 -22.72
CA LEU A 5 -25.35 -15.89 -24.16
C LEU A 5 -25.23 -14.54 -24.89
N ARG A 6 -25.78 -13.45 -24.33
CA ARG A 6 -25.77 -12.13 -24.99
C ARG A 6 -24.43 -11.40 -24.90
N ILE A 7 -23.64 -11.58 -23.84
CA ILE A 7 -22.34 -10.89 -23.70
C ILE A 7 -21.28 -11.53 -24.61
N ALA A 8 -21.31 -12.86 -24.77
CA ALA A 8 -20.46 -13.54 -25.76
C ALA A 8 -20.84 -13.17 -27.21
N LEU A 9 -22.13 -12.93 -27.48
CA LEU A 9 -22.61 -12.54 -28.81
C LEU A 9 -22.34 -11.05 -29.14
N ILE A 10 -22.38 -10.15 -28.15
CA ILE A 10 -22.14 -8.71 -28.35
C ILE A 10 -20.66 -8.40 -28.66
N LEU A 11 -19.72 -9.21 -28.18
CA LEU A 11 -18.30 -9.07 -28.55
C LEU A 11 -17.96 -9.65 -29.93
N LEU A 12 -18.85 -10.44 -30.54
CA LEU A 12 -18.63 -11.08 -31.85
C LEU A 12 -19.31 -10.35 -33.03
N THR A 13 -20.21 -9.39 -32.79
CA THR A 13 -21.01 -8.73 -33.86
C THR A 13 -20.55 -7.31 -34.21
N GLY A 14 -19.29 -6.95 -33.97
CA GLY A 14 -18.70 -5.67 -34.38
C GLY A 14 -18.00 -5.74 -35.75
N ALA A 15 -18.62 -6.35 -36.76
CA ALA A 15 -18.08 -6.43 -38.11
C ALA A 15 -18.47 -5.18 -38.90
N GLY A 16 -17.52 -4.30 -39.17
CA GLY A 16 -17.75 -3.09 -39.97
C GLY A 16 -16.47 -2.43 -40.46
N LEU A 17 -16.05 -2.84 -41.66
CA LEU A 17 -15.30 -2.09 -42.68
C LEU A 17 -13.95 -1.46 -42.31
N LEU A 18 -12.87 -2.02 -42.86
CA LEU A 18 -11.73 -1.28 -43.43
C LEU A 18 -11.01 -2.19 -44.43
N ARG A 19 -11.20 -1.90 -45.73
CA ARG A 19 -10.50 -2.53 -46.86
C ARG A 19 -9.21 -1.74 -47.10
N ALA A 20 -8.06 -2.40 -47.00
CA ALA A 20 -6.78 -1.93 -47.54
C ALA A 20 -6.07 -3.10 -48.23
N ALA A 21 -5.34 -2.78 -49.30
CA ALA A 21 -4.86 -3.67 -50.36
C ALA A 21 -4.16 -4.97 -49.88
N GLU A 22 -4.54 -6.09 -50.51
CA GLU A 22 -3.98 -7.43 -50.28
C GLU A 22 -2.63 -7.62 -51.00
N PRO A 23 -1.56 -8.03 -50.31
CA PRO A 23 -0.53 -8.88 -50.90
C PRO A 23 -1.00 -10.35 -50.91
N ALA A 24 -0.34 -11.17 -51.74
CA ALA A 24 -0.72 -12.55 -52.04
C ALA A 24 -1.09 -13.40 -50.81
N ALA A 25 -2.16 -14.20 -50.94
CA ALA A 25 -2.71 -15.03 -49.88
C ALA A 25 -1.66 -16.05 -49.36
N PRO A 26 -1.33 -16.05 -48.05
CA PRO A 26 -0.50 -17.07 -47.45
C PRO A 26 -1.17 -18.44 -47.53
N ALA A 27 -0.37 -19.52 -47.56
CA ALA A 27 -0.91 -20.87 -47.55
C ALA A 27 -1.80 -21.11 -46.31
N PRO A 28 -2.81 -21.99 -46.37
CA PRO A 28 -3.86 -22.10 -45.35
C PRO A 28 -3.38 -22.23 -43.89
N GLY A 29 -2.19 -22.80 -43.63
CA GLY A 29 -1.62 -22.92 -42.29
C GLY A 29 -0.60 -21.83 -41.87
N GLU A 30 -0.16 -20.99 -42.80
CA GLU A 30 0.78 -19.89 -42.53
C GLU A 30 0.02 -18.66 -42.00
N ALA A 31 -1.15 -18.38 -42.59
CA ALA A 31 -2.04 -17.30 -42.17
C ALA A 31 -2.47 -17.43 -40.69
N THR A 32 -2.81 -18.64 -40.24
CA THR A 32 -3.27 -18.87 -38.85
C THR A 32 -2.15 -18.73 -37.82
N ARG A 33 -0.92 -19.12 -38.17
CA ARG A 33 0.26 -18.88 -37.30
C ARG A 33 0.56 -17.40 -37.15
N GLU A 34 0.43 -16.63 -38.22
CA GLU A 34 0.61 -15.17 -38.17
C GLU A 34 -0.45 -14.50 -37.30
N LEU A 35 -1.72 -14.93 -37.40
CA LEU A 35 -2.80 -14.45 -36.54
C LEU A 35 -2.52 -14.73 -35.06
N ILE A 36 -2.06 -15.95 -34.71
CA ILE A 36 -1.68 -16.31 -33.34
C ILE A 36 -0.54 -15.39 -32.84
N ALA A 37 0.52 -15.23 -33.63
CA ALA A 37 1.67 -14.41 -33.25
C ALA A 37 1.29 -12.92 -33.11
N ALA A 38 0.40 -12.40 -33.95
CA ALA A 38 -0.12 -11.04 -33.85
C ALA A 38 -0.94 -10.85 -32.56
N ALA A 39 -1.87 -11.76 -32.27
CA ALA A 39 -2.68 -11.70 -31.06
C ALA A 39 -1.82 -11.78 -29.78
N GLN A 40 -0.82 -12.67 -29.74
CA GLN A 40 0.10 -12.79 -28.61
C GLN A 40 1.02 -11.57 -28.43
N ARG A 41 1.36 -10.85 -29.50
CA ARG A 41 2.12 -9.59 -29.41
C ARG A 41 1.27 -8.48 -28.80
N LEU A 42 0.05 -8.32 -29.28
CA LEU A 42 -0.95 -7.40 -28.71
C LEU A 42 -1.24 -7.71 -27.23
N ALA A 43 -1.35 -8.98 -26.87
CA ALA A 43 -1.58 -9.41 -25.48
C ALA A 43 -0.44 -9.01 -24.53
N ARG A 44 0.80 -9.08 -25.01
CA ARG A 44 2.02 -8.77 -24.25
C ARG A 44 2.21 -7.26 -24.05
N ASP A 45 1.72 -6.45 -24.97
CA ASP A 45 1.69 -5.00 -24.79
C ASP A 45 0.61 -4.61 -23.77
N ARG A 46 1.03 -4.08 -22.62
CA ARG A 46 0.11 -3.64 -21.56
C ARG A 46 -0.67 -2.39 -21.93
N ASN A 47 -0.22 -1.61 -22.90
CA ASN A 47 -0.90 -0.40 -23.36
C ASN A 47 -1.98 -0.70 -24.41
N SER A 48 -1.98 -1.90 -24.98
CA SER A 48 -2.98 -2.32 -25.95
C SER A 48 -4.36 -2.47 -25.29
N ASP A 49 -5.38 -1.87 -25.92
CA ASP A 49 -6.77 -1.93 -25.49
C ASP A 49 -7.30 -3.38 -25.44
N LEU A 50 -8.10 -3.69 -24.42
CA LEU A 50 -8.64 -5.03 -24.22
C LEU A 50 -9.57 -5.45 -25.35
N ALA A 51 -10.33 -4.52 -25.94
CA ALA A 51 -11.20 -4.85 -27.08
C ALA A 51 -10.35 -5.23 -28.30
N ALA A 52 -9.25 -4.51 -28.56
CA ALA A 52 -8.31 -4.86 -29.63
C ALA A 52 -7.67 -6.25 -29.42
N VAL A 53 -7.24 -6.55 -28.19
CA VAL A 53 -6.70 -7.88 -27.84
C VAL A 53 -7.75 -8.97 -28.01
N SER A 54 -8.96 -8.76 -27.50
CA SER A 54 -10.07 -9.72 -27.59
C SER A 54 -10.47 -9.98 -29.04
N ASN A 55 -10.53 -8.94 -29.86
CA ASN A 55 -10.83 -9.04 -31.29
C ASN A 55 -9.74 -9.83 -32.05
N ALA A 56 -8.46 -9.63 -31.70
CA ALA A 56 -7.37 -10.39 -32.30
C ALA A 56 -7.47 -11.89 -31.96
N PHE A 57 -7.77 -12.25 -30.71
CA PHE A 57 -8.00 -13.65 -30.33
C PHE A 57 -9.30 -14.22 -30.90
N ALA A 58 -10.36 -13.42 -31.08
CA ALA A 58 -11.58 -13.86 -31.74
C ALA A 58 -11.32 -14.26 -33.20
N LYS A 59 -10.47 -13.50 -33.91
CA LYS A 59 -10.03 -13.87 -35.27
C LYS A 59 -9.25 -15.17 -35.30
N VAL A 60 -8.36 -15.40 -34.32
CA VAL A 60 -7.65 -16.68 -34.17
C VAL A 60 -8.63 -17.82 -33.93
N LEU A 61 -9.58 -17.67 -33.01
CA LEU A 61 -10.56 -18.71 -32.66
C LEU A 61 -11.52 -19.04 -33.82
N ALA A 62 -11.73 -18.11 -34.74
CA ALA A 62 -12.54 -18.28 -35.95
C ALA A 62 -11.78 -18.89 -37.14
N ALA A 63 -10.46 -19.11 -37.04
CA ALA A 63 -9.67 -19.71 -38.11
C ALA A 63 -10.09 -21.17 -38.34
N ALA A 64 -10.38 -21.52 -39.61
CA ALA A 64 -10.95 -22.81 -39.99
C ALA A 64 -9.99 -24.00 -39.80
N ASP A 65 -8.69 -23.74 -39.85
CA ASP A 65 -7.59 -24.71 -39.70
C ASP A 65 -7.00 -24.75 -38.28
N LEU A 66 -7.63 -24.07 -37.31
CA LEU A 66 -7.13 -23.99 -35.93
C LEU A 66 -7.10 -25.37 -35.25
N THR A 67 -5.91 -25.84 -34.92
CA THR A 67 -5.71 -27.10 -34.19
C THR A 67 -6.23 -27.02 -32.75
N PRO A 68 -6.51 -28.16 -32.09
CA PRO A 68 -6.85 -28.17 -30.67
C PRO A 68 -5.79 -27.50 -29.77
N GLU A 69 -4.50 -27.72 -30.07
CA GLU A 69 -3.39 -27.03 -29.40
C GLU A 69 -3.44 -25.51 -29.63
N GLY A 70 -3.62 -25.07 -30.88
CA GLY A 70 -3.73 -23.65 -31.23
C GLY A 70 -4.91 -22.98 -30.53
N ARG A 71 -6.05 -23.68 -30.43
CA ARG A 71 -7.24 -23.22 -29.68
C ARG A 71 -6.96 -23.08 -28.19
N ALA A 72 -6.35 -24.09 -27.57
CA ALA A 72 -6.00 -24.05 -26.15
C ALA A 72 -5.01 -22.91 -25.85
N GLN A 73 -3.99 -22.73 -26.69
CA GLN A 73 -2.99 -21.67 -26.55
C GLN A 73 -3.59 -20.27 -26.74
N ALA A 74 -4.54 -20.12 -27.68
CA ALA A 74 -5.25 -18.86 -27.88
C ALA A 74 -6.10 -18.48 -26.66
N LEU A 75 -6.86 -19.43 -26.11
CA LEU A 75 -7.66 -19.23 -24.90
C LEU A 75 -6.79 -18.95 -23.67
N LEU A 76 -5.64 -19.65 -23.53
CA LEU A 76 -4.66 -19.39 -22.48
C LEU A 76 -4.14 -17.94 -22.54
N GLY A 77 -3.71 -17.49 -23.73
CA GLY A 77 -3.22 -16.13 -23.94
C GLY A 77 -4.28 -15.06 -23.67
N LEU A 78 -5.52 -15.29 -24.11
CA LEU A 78 -6.64 -14.37 -23.82
C LEU A 78 -6.95 -14.31 -22.32
N GLY A 79 -7.00 -15.47 -21.65
CA GLY A 79 -7.22 -15.54 -20.20
C GLY A 79 -6.16 -14.77 -19.40
N GLN A 80 -4.88 -14.97 -19.72
CA GLN A 80 -3.78 -14.22 -19.10
C GLN A 80 -3.84 -12.72 -19.40
N ALA A 81 -4.22 -12.33 -20.62
CA ALA A 81 -4.39 -10.93 -21.00
C ALA A 81 -5.52 -10.24 -20.23
N CYS A 82 -6.64 -10.95 -20.00
CA CYS A 82 -7.75 -10.49 -19.17
C CYS A 82 -7.32 -10.32 -17.71
N LEU A 83 -6.63 -11.31 -17.14
CA LEU A 83 -6.10 -11.23 -15.77
C LEU A 83 -5.14 -10.05 -15.58
N GLY A 84 -4.23 -9.83 -16.54
CA GLY A 84 -3.28 -8.71 -16.51
C GLY A 84 -3.94 -7.33 -16.59
N ARG A 85 -5.22 -7.26 -16.99
CA ARG A 85 -6.04 -6.04 -17.10
C ARG A 85 -7.17 -6.01 -16.05
N ASN A 86 -7.02 -6.74 -14.95
CA ASN A 86 -7.97 -6.81 -13.83
C ASN A 86 -9.38 -7.30 -14.22
N GLN A 87 -9.54 -8.04 -15.32
CA GLN A 87 -10.80 -8.69 -15.69
C GLN A 87 -10.83 -10.14 -15.19
N ALA A 88 -10.85 -10.30 -13.86
CA ALA A 88 -10.67 -11.60 -13.20
C ALA A 88 -11.71 -12.65 -13.65
N GLY A 89 -13.00 -12.29 -13.69
CA GLY A 89 -14.07 -13.22 -14.08
C GLY A 89 -13.89 -13.80 -15.47
N ALA A 90 -13.60 -12.94 -16.47
CA ALA A 90 -13.35 -13.37 -17.84
C ALA A 90 -12.05 -14.17 -17.96
N GLY A 91 -10.99 -13.74 -17.26
CA GLY A 91 -9.70 -14.42 -17.24
C GLY A 91 -9.81 -15.87 -16.74
N HIS A 92 -10.46 -16.07 -15.60
CA HIS A 92 -10.70 -17.41 -15.02
C HIS A 92 -11.49 -18.31 -15.97
N GLN A 93 -12.52 -17.77 -16.62
CA GLN A 93 -13.37 -18.51 -17.56
C GLN A 93 -12.58 -18.96 -18.81
N PHE A 94 -11.78 -18.09 -19.41
CA PHE A 94 -10.98 -18.47 -20.59
C PHE A 94 -9.90 -19.49 -20.25
N LEU A 95 -9.28 -19.41 -19.08
CA LEU A 95 -8.31 -20.41 -18.62
C LEU A 95 -8.96 -21.76 -18.36
N GLU A 96 -10.17 -21.78 -17.81
CA GLU A 96 -10.96 -23.01 -17.67
C GLU A 96 -11.31 -23.63 -19.04
N GLN A 97 -11.73 -22.81 -20.00
CA GLN A 97 -11.98 -23.26 -21.37
C GLN A 97 -10.71 -23.80 -22.05
N ALA A 98 -9.57 -23.13 -21.87
CA ALA A 98 -8.27 -23.58 -22.39
C ALA A 98 -7.89 -24.97 -21.85
N ALA A 99 -8.10 -25.21 -20.55
CA ALA A 99 -7.83 -26.50 -19.91
C ALA A 99 -8.79 -27.62 -20.36
N ALA A 100 -10.00 -27.25 -20.79
CA ALA A 100 -11.07 -28.15 -21.22
C ALA A 100 -11.05 -28.47 -22.73
N VAL A 101 -10.15 -27.89 -23.52
CA VAL A 101 -10.04 -28.22 -24.95
C VAL A 101 -9.66 -29.70 -25.11
N ALA A 102 -10.60 -30.49 -25.62
CA ALA A 102 -10.38 -31.90 -25.93
C ALA A 102 -9.23 -32.06 -26.93
N GLU A 103 -8.44 -33.12 -26.79
CA GLU A 103 -7.30 -33.46 -27.67
C GLU A 103 -6.13 -32.45 -27.68
N ALA A 104 -6.21 -31.35 -26.91
CA ALA A 104 -5.06 -30.49 -26.71
C ALA A 104 -3.97 -31.22 -25.90
N PRO A 105 -2.68 -30.99 -26.21
CA PRO A 105 -1.57 -31.56 -25.46
C PRO A 105 -1.68 -31.27 -23.95
N VAL A 106 -1.38 -32.27 -23.12
CA VAL A 106 -1.51 -32.17 -21.66
C VAL A 106 -0.71 -30.99 -21.10
N GLY A 107 0.46 -30.68 -21.67
CA GLY A 107 1.29 -29.55 -21.24
C GLY A 107 0.58 -28.19 -21.33
N VAL A 108 -0.16 -27.92 -22.42
CA VAL A 108 -0.90 -26.65 -22.57
C VAL A 108 -2.08 -26.60 -21.59
N ARG A 109 -2.75 -27.74 -21.36
CA ARG A 109 -3.83 -27.84 -20.37
C ARG A 109 -3.32 -27.59 -18.95
N ILE A 110 -2.15 -28.12 -18.60
CA ILE A 110 -1.47 -27.85 -17.32
C ILE A 110 -1.13 -26.37 -17.19
N GLN A 111 -0.57 -25.74 -18.23
CA GLN A 111 -0.27 -24.30 -18.20
C GLN A 111 -1.51 -23.45 -17.92
N ALA A 112 -2.65 -23.79 -18.53
CA ALA A 112 -3.92 -23.11 -18.29
C ALA A 112 -4.44 -23.30 -16.86
N LEU A 113 -4.42 -24.54 -16.35
CA LEU A 113 -4.82 -24.84 -14.97
C LEU A 113 -3.93 -24.12 -13.96
N ARG A 114 -2.60 -24.14 -14.13
CA ARG A 114 -1.66 -23.45 -13.23
C ARG A 114 -1.86 -21.94 -13.27
N ALA A 115 -2.02 -21.35 -14.46
CA ALA A 115 -2.30 -19.91 -14.57
C ALA A 115 -3.60 -19.52 -13.84
N ARG A 116 -4.63 -20.38 -13.88
CA ARG A 116 -5.88 -20.16 -13.16
C ARG A 116 -5.70 -20.30 -11.65
N ALA A 117 -5.00 -21.34 -11.20
CA ALA A 117 -4.70 -21.57 -9.80
C ALA A 117 -3.89 -20.41 -9.20
N ASP A 118 -2.82 -19.98 -9.88
CA ASP A 118 -2.00 -18.83 -9.49
C ASP A 118 -2.82 -17.56 -9.35
N ALA A 119 -3.75 -17.34 -10.28
CA ALA A 119 -4.63 -16.18 -10.26
C ALA A 119 -5.60 -16.23 -9.07
N LEU A 120 -6.25 -17.37 -8.81
CA LEU A 120 -7.16 -17.56 -7.68
C LEU A 120 -6.43 -17.41 -6.34
N PHE A 121 -5.23 -17.97 -6.23
CA PHE A 121 -4.38 -17.86 -5.06
C PHE A 121 -3.99 -16.40 -4.82
N ARG A 122 -3.51 -15.68 -5.84
CA ARG A 122 -3.15 -14.26 -5.70
C ARG A 122 -4.34 -13.36 -5.44
N ASP A 123 -5.47 -13.63 -6.08
CA ASP A 123 -6.72 -12.88 -5.88
C ASP A 123 -7.23 -13.01 -4.44
N ASN A 124 -6.93 -14.12 -3.75
CA ASN A 124 -7.22 -14.27 -2.32
C ASN A 124 -6.51 -13.20 -1.47
N PHE A 125 -5.29 -12.79 -1.87
CA PHE A 125 -4.48 -11.82 -1.15
C PHE A 125 -4.79 -10.35 -1.51
N LYS A 126 -5.81 -10.11 -2.35
CA LYS A 126 -6.22 -8.75 -2.71
C LYS A 126 -7.26 -8.22 -1.72
N GLY A 127 -6.99 -7.02 -1.17
CA GLY A 127 -7.90 -6.29 -0.29
C GLY A 127 -7.49 -6.29 1.19
N ALA A 128 -7.99 -5.31 1.96
CA ALA A 128 -7.61 -5.08 3.37
C ALA A 128 -7.97 -6.23 4.33
N PHE A 129 -8.79 -7.20 3.88
CA PHE A 129 -9.26 -8.34 4.68
C PHE A 129 -8.86 -9.70 4.08
N ALA A 130 -7.93 -9.72 3.13
CA ALA A 130 -7.42 -10.90 2.45
C ALA A 130 -6.97 -12.04 3.40
N SER A 131 -6.48 -11.70 4.59
CA SER A 131 -6.03 -12.66 5.60
C SER A 131 -7.15 -13.47 6.27
N TYR A 132 -8.42 -13.11 6.07
CA TYR A 132 -9.57 -13.77 6.72
C TYR A 132 -10.36 -14.71 5.81
N PHE A 133 -10.04 -14.79 4.52
CA PHE A 133 -10.72 -15.65 3.55
C PHE A 133 -9.74 -16.66 2.94
N THR A 134 -10.17 -17.92 2.78
CA THR A 134 -9.34 -18.97 2.16
C THR A 134 -9.90 -19.48 0.84
N LYS A 135 -11.05 -18.98 0.38
CA LYS A 135 -11.77 -19.52 -0.79
C LYS A 135 -10.91 -19.58 -2.05
N GLY A 136 -10.09 -18.55 -2.31
CA GLY A 136 -9.19 -18.54 -3.45
C GLY A 136 -8.06 -19.55 -3.32
N ILE A 137 -7.53 -19.71 -2.10
CA ILE A 137 -6.50 -20.72 -1.78
C ILE A 137 -7.06 -22.13 -1.91
N ASP A 138 -8.27 -22.38 -1.42
CA ASP A 138 -8.96 -23.67 -1.50
C ASP A 138 -9.23 -24.08 -2.96
N ALA A 139 -9.68 -23.12 -3.78
CA ALA A 139 -9.91 -23.35 -5.21
C ALA A 139 -8.59 -23.60 -5.97
N ALA A 140 -7.52 -22.88 -5.64
CA ALA A 140 -6.20 -23.12 -6.22
C ALA A 140 -5.64 -24.51 -5.84
N ALA A 141 -5.75 -24.90 -4.56
CA ALA A 141 -5.34 -26.22 -4.09
C ALA A 141 -6.07 -27.34 -4.84
N GLU A 142 -7.38 -27.19 -5.07
CA GLU A 142 -8.16 -28.17 -5.82
C GLU A 142 -7.72 -28.29 -7.28
N ILE A 143 -7.39 -27.18 -7.94
CA ILE A 143 -6.85 -27.20 -9.29
C ILE A 143 -5.48 -27.93 -9.33
N HIS A 144 -4.62 -27.75 -8.33
CA HIS A 144 -3.36 -28.50 -8.27
C HIS A 144 -3.58 -30.01 -8.08
N ARG A 145 -4.59 -30.43 -7.33
CA ARG A 145 -5.00 -31.85 -7.27
C ARG A 145 -5.52 -32.35 -8.63
N GLN A 146 -6.30 -31.54 -9.34
CA GLN A 146 -6.76 -31.89 -10.70
C GLN A 146 -5.59 -32.06 -11.66
N ILE A 147 -4.57 -31.19 -11.60
CA ILE A 147 -3.34 -31.32 -12.39
C ILE A 147 -2.66 -32.67 -12.11
N LEU A 148 -2.50 -33.03 -10.84
CA LEU A 148 -1.86 -34.30 -10.43
C LEU A 148 -2.62 -35.54 -10.92
N ALA A 149 -3.94 -35.43 -11.12
CA ALA A 149 -4.80 -36.50 -11.63
C ALA A 149 -4.80 -36.61 -13.18
N LEU A 150 -4.16 -35.71 -13.92
CA LEU A 150 -4.16 -35.75 -15.38
C LEU A 150 -3.35 -36.94 -15.91
N PRO A 151 -3.90 -37.74 -16.85
CA PRO A 151 -3.16 -38.82 -17.48
C PRO A 151 -2.03 -38.25 -18.36
N GLY A 152 -0.85 -38.88 -18.31
CA GLY A 152 0.31 -38.48 -19.11
C GLY A 152 1.07 -37.24 -18.63
N ILE A 153 0.78 -36.74 -17.42
CA ILE A 153 1.54 -35.65 -16.81
C ILE A 153 3.01 -36.04 -16.54
N SER A 154 3.93 -35.14 -16.87
CA SER A 154 5.37 -35.33 -16.64
C SER A 154 5.74 -35.29 -15.15
N ASN A 155 6.86 -35.92 -14.77
CA ASN A 155 7.33 -35.88 -13.39
C ASN A 155 7.70 -34.45 -12.96
N ASN A 156 8.35 -33.66 -13.83
CA ASN A 156 8.55 -32.22 -13.63
C ASN A 156 7.25 -31.46 -13.31
N ASP A 157 6.17 -31.69 -14.07
CA ASP A 157 4.89 -31.03 -13.83
C ASP A 157 4.24 -31.49 -12.52
N LYS A 158 4.36 -32.78 -12.16
CA LYS A 158 3.90 -33.29 -10.86
C LYS A 158 4.64 -32.62 -9.71
N ILE A 159 5.97 -32.54 -9.77
CA ILE A 159 6.81 -31.90 -8.74
C ILE A 159 6.41 -30.43 -8.57
N ALA A 160 6.17 -29.72 -9.67
CA ALA A 160 5.73 -28.34 -9.62
C ALA A 160 4.31 -28.20 -9.03
N ALA A 161 3.38 -29.10 -9.39
CA ALA A 161 2.02 -29.10 -8.82
C ALA A 161 2.02 -29.42 -7.32
N TYR A 162 2.85 -30.38 -6.86
CA TYR A 162 3.01 -30.65 -5.43
C TYR A 162 3.58 -29.46 -4.66
N ARG A 163 4.57 -28.75 -5.22
CA ARG A 163 5.10 -27.51 -4.62
C ARG A 163 4.01 -26.45 -4.48
N ASP A 164 3.24 -26.22 -5.54
CA ASP A 164 2.21 -25.19 -5.54
C ASP A 164 1.04 -25.56 -4.61
N LEU A 165 0.69 -26.85 -4.52
CA LEU A 165 -0.24 -27.38 -3.52
C LEU A 165 0.28 -27.19 -2.09
N ALA A 166 1.55 -27.49 -1.83
CA ALA A 166 2.17 -27.28 -0.53
C ALA A 166 2.13 -25.81 -0.11
N ASN A 167 2.37 -24.88 -1.05
CA ASN A 167 2.24 -23.45 -0.78
C ASN A 167 0.81 -23.09 -0.36
N CYS A 168 -0.21 -23.63 -1.03
CA CYS A 168 -1.60 -23.43 -0.63
C CYS A 168 -1.87 -23.93 0.80
N LEU A 169 -1.35 -25.10 1.16
CA LEU A 169 -1.50 -25.69 2.48
C LEU A 169 -0.78 -24.86 3.56
N LEU A 170 0.42 -24.36 3.26
CA LEU A 170 1.18 -23.50 4.17
C LEU A 170 0.47 -22.17 4.45
N GLU A 171 -0.16 -21.53 3.46
CA GLU A 171 -0.96 -20.32 3.71
C GLU A 171 -2.16 -20.60 4.63
N LYS A 172 -2.68 -21.83 4.60
CA LYS A 172 -3.74 -22.29 5.49
C LYS A 172 -3.24 -22.78 6.84
N LEU A 173 -1.93 -22.68 7.10
CA LEU A 173 -1.27 -23.21 8.29
C LEU A 173 -1.37 -24.75 8.44
N ASP A 174 -1.69 -25.46 7.35
CA ASP A 174 -1.64 -26.93 7.30
C ASP A 174 -0.22 -27.40 6.97
N VAL A 175 0.63 -27.34 8.00
CA VAL A 175 2.05 -27.66 7.90
C VAL A 175 2.29 -29.13 7.62
N ASP A 176 1.55 -30.02 8.30
CA ASP A 176 1.70 -31.47 8.14
C ASP A 176 1.28 -31.90 6.73
N GLY A 177 0.16 -31.38 6.23
CA GLY A 177 -0.29 -31.60 4.86
C GLY A 177 0.73 -31.11 3.83
N ALA A 178 1.28 -29.90 4.01
CA ALA A 178 2.29 -29.36 3.11
C ALA A 178 3.57 -30.23 3.07
N ASN A 179 4.05 -30.68 4.22
CA ASN A 179 5.23 -31.54 4.31
C ASN A 179 4.98 -32.93 3.72
N ALA A 180 3.77 -33.49 3.91
CA ALA A 180 3.39 -34.77 3.33
C ALA A 180 3.42 -34.74 1.79
N VAL A 181 2.79 -33.74 1.17
CA VAL A 181 2.74 -33.65 -0.30
C VAL A 181 4.11 -33.40 -0.94
N LEU A 182 5.01 -32.67 -0.26
CA LEU A 182 6.39 -32.47 -0.73
C LEU A 182 7.22 -33.74 -0.60
N LYS A 183 7.00 -34.53 0.45
CA LYS A 183 7.64 -35.84 0.60
C LYS A 183 7.18 -36.82 -0.48
N GLU A 184 5.90 -36.80 -0.84
CA GLU A 184 5.37 -37.57 -1.97
C GLU A 184 6.04 -37.17 -3.29
N ALA A 185 6.23 -35.87 -3.53
CA ALA A 185 6.93 -35.38 -4.72
C ALA A 185 8.36 -35.94 -4.84
N ALA A 186 9.10 -36.01 -3.74
CA ALA A 186 10.45 -36.57 -3.71
C ALA A 186 10.49 -38.11 -3.85
N ALA A 187 9.38 -38.78 -3.56
CA ALA A 187 9.22 -40.23 -3.65
C ALA A 187 8.60 -40.71 -4.98
N LEU A 188 8.37 -39.80 -5.94
CA LEU A 188 7.80 -40.16 -7.23
C LEU A 188 8.67 -41.21 -7.97
N PRO A 189 8.05 -42.26 -8.53
CA PRO A 189 8.79 -43.30 -9.24
C PRO A 189 9.39 -42.75 -10.56
N GLY A 190 10.60 -43.18 -10.87
CA GLY A 190 11.25 -42.87 -12.15
C GLY A 190 11.69 -41.41 -12.33
N ILE A 191 11.77 -40.61 -11.25
CA ILE A 191 12.31 -39.25 -11.34
C ILE A 191 13.82 -39.26 -11.63
N SER A 192 14.27 -38.32 -12.47
CA SER A 192 15.68 -38.08 -12.76
C SER A 192 16.43 -37.48 -11.55
N GLY A 193 17.77 -37.41 -11.64
CA GLY A 193 18.57 -36.74 -10.62
C GLY A 193 18.22 -35.26 -10.45
N GLU A 194 18.01 -34.54 -11.56
CA GLU A 194 17.62 -33.13 -11.54
C GLU A 194 16.20 -32.91 -10.97
N GLU A 195 15.27 -33.81 -11.31
CA GLU A 195 13.91 -33.81 -10.75
C GLU A 195 13.93 -34.05 -9.23
N ARG A 196 14.75 -35.02 -8.78
CA ARG A 196 14.93 -35.28 -7.35
C ARG A 196 15.54 -34.08 -6.62
N GLU A 197 16.54 -33.43 -7.19
CA GLU A 197 17.12 -32.22 -6.61
C GLU A 197 16.08 -31.09 -6.49
N THR A 198 15.23 -30.91 -7.51
CA THR A 198 14.14 -29.93 -7.49
C THR A 198 13.14 -30.25 -6.39
N ALA A 199 12.72 -31.52 -6.25
CA ALA A 199 11.79 -31.95 -5.21
C ALA A 199 12.36 -31.75 -3.80
N VAL A 200 13.63 -32.13 -3.57
CA VAL A 200 14.33 -31.90 -2.30
C VAL A 200 14.51 -30.41 -2.01
N GLY A 201 14.79 -29.59 -3.03
CA GLY A 201 14.84 -28.13 -2.91
C GLY A 201 13.53 -27.52 -2.44
N ASN A 202 12.40 -27.97 -3.01
CA ASN A 202 11.07 -27.53 -2.59
C ASN A 202 10.79 -27.89 -1.12
N GLN A 203 11.21 -29.09 -0.67
CA GLN A 203 11.09 -29.49 0.73
C GLN A 203 11.96 -28.62 1.65
N ALA A 204 13.21 -28.34 1.26
CA ALA A 204 14.11 -27.47 2.02
C ALA A 204 13.56 -26.05 2.15
N ASP A 205 13.03 -25.47 1.07
CA ASP A 205 12.42 -24.14 1.06
C ASP A 205 11.16 -24.08 1.93
N ALA A 206 10.32 -25.12 1.91
CA ALA A 206 9.14 -25.21 2.76
C ALA A 206 9.50 -25.27 4.25
N LEU A 207 10.47 -26.13 4.62
CA LEU A 207 10.95 -26.23 6.00
C LEU A 207 11.63 -24.93 6.47
N TYR A 208 12.38 -24.27 5.58
CA TYR A 208 12.95 -22.95 5.86
C TYR A 208 11.87 -21.90 6.13
N ARG A 209 10.80 -21.88 5.31
CA ARG A 209 9.65 -20.98 5.51
C ARG A 209 8.93 -21.25 6.84
N GLN A 210 8.89 -22.50 7.28
CA GLN A 210 8.34 -22.93 8.58
C GLN A 210 9.29 -22.64 9.76
N LEU A 211 10.49 -22.10 9.52
CA LEU A 211 11.56 -21.94 10.51
C LEU A 211 12.07 -23.28 11.11
N ALA A 212 11.79 -24.41 10.46
CA ALA A 212 12.24 -25.75 10.83
C ALA A 212 13.70 -25.99 10.39
N PHE A 213 14.60 -25.14 10.90
CA PHE A 213 15.96 -25.01 10.42
C PHE A 213 16.82 -26.27 10.57
N GLU A 214 16.62 -27.03 11.65
CA GLU A 214 17.34 -28.29 11.88
C GLU A 214 17.04 -29.34 10.81
N GLN A 215 15.83 -29.32 10.25
CA GLN A 215 15.40 -30.22 9.18
C GLN A 215 15.75 -29.66 7.80
N ALA A 216 15.70 -28.34 7.61
CA ALA A 216 16.03 -27.70 6.34
C ALA A 216 17.53 -27.76 6.01
N LEU A 217 18.40 -27.59 7.01
CA LEU A 217 19.85 -27.56 6.82
C LEU A 217 20.42 -28.78 6.09
N PRO A 218 20.19 -30.04 6.54
CA PRO A 218 20.76 -31.21 5.87
C PRO A 218 20.27 -31.36 4.43
N LEU A 219 19.05 -30.89 4.11
CA LEU A 219 18.55 -30.90 2.74
C LEU A 219 19.32 -29.89 1.87
N TYR A 220 19.50 -28.65 2.32
CA TYR A 220 20.32 -27.69 1.56
C TYR A 220 21.77 -28.14 1.43
N GLU A 221 22.35 -28.76 2.46
CA GLU A 221 23.71 -29.32 2.40
C GLU A 221 23.80 -30.45 1.37
N SER A 222 22.78 -31.30 1.26
CA SER A 222 22.73 -32.38 0.25
C SER A 222 22.63 -31.86 -1.19
N LEU A 223 22.08 -30.65 -1.38
CA LEU A 223 21.93 -30.01 -2.68
C LEU A 223 23.18 -29.22 -3.11
N TRP A 224 24.09 -28.89 -2.18
CA TRP A 224 25.26 -28.08 -2.47
C TRP A 224 26.38 -28.89 -3.13
N ARG A 225 26.94 -28.38 -4.22
CA ARG A 225 28.19 -28.87 -4.83
C ARG A 225 29.04 -27.70 -5.34
N PRO A 226 30.38 -27.82 -5.32
CA PRO A 226 31.27 -26.72 -5.70
C PRO A 226 31.19 -26.36 -7.20
N ASP A 227 30.84 -27.31 -8.06
CA ASP A 227 30.74 -27.23 -9.52
C ASP A 227 29.39 -26.72 -10.03
N LEU A 228 28.42 -26.44 -9.15
CA LEU A 228 27.14 -25.85 -9.53
C LEU A 228 27.33 -24.49 -10.20
N HIS A 229 26.43 -24.17 -11.15
CA HIS A 229 26.34 -22.84 -11.74
C HIS A 229 26.25 -21.76 -10.65
N ILE A 230 27.02 -20.68 -10.81
CA ILE A 230 27.29 -19.70 -9.75
C ILE A 230 26.01 -19.15 -9.08
N HIS A 231 24.95 -18.91 -9.83
CA HIS A 231 23.68 -18.41 -9.27
C HIS A 231 22.97 -19.46 -8.40
N ARG A 232 22.90 -20.71 -8.84
CA ARG A 232 22.28 -21.81 -8.08
C ARG A 232 23.10 -22.12 -6.84
N ARG A 233 24.43 -22.18 -6.99
CA ARG A 233 25.36 -22.39 -5.88
C ARG A 233 25.20 -21.33 -4.79
N ARG A 234 25.26 -20.05 -5.17
CA ARG A 234 25.13 -18.91 -4.24
C ARG A 234 23.79 -18.91 -3.49
N ALA A 235 22.69 -19.27 -4.15
CA ALA A 235 21.38 -19.35 -3.51
C ALA A 235 21.37 -20.40 -2.37
N ILE A 236 21.94 -21.60 -2.62
CA ILE A 236 22.04 -22.66 -1.61
C ILE A 236 22.99 -22.24 -0.47
N GLU A 237 24.18 -21.72 -0.81
CA GLU A 237 25.14 -21.24 0.19
C GLU A 237 24.54 -20.18 1.12
N SER A 238 23.80 -19.20 0.57
CA SER A 238 23.12 -18.19 1.37
C SER A 238 22.10 -18.79 2.35
N ARG A 239 21.37 -19.84 1.95
CA ARG A 239 20.45 -20.56 2.85
C ARG A 239 21.20 -21.31 3.94
N ILE A 240 22.27 -22.03 3.59
CA ILE A 240 23.11 -22.75 4.55
C ILE A 240 23.72 -21.76 5.57
N LEU A 241 24.26 -20.62 5.12
CA LEU A 241 24.82 -19.58 6.00
C LEU A 241 23.77 -19.01 6.95
N ALA A 242 22.59 -18.65 6.43
CA ALA A 242 21.51 -18.08 7.23
C ALA A 242 21.02 -19.07 8.30
N ILE A 243 20.86 -20.35 7.95
CA ILE A 243 20.45 -21.40 8.89
C ILE A 243 21.56 -21.66 9.91
N THR A 244 22.82 -21.80 9.46
CA THR A 244 23.97 -22.03 10.33
C THR A 244 24.12 -20.91 11.35
N ARG A 245 23.98 -19.65 10.93
CA ARG A 245 23.98 -18.50 11.84
C ARG A 245 22.90 -18.63 12.91
N ARG A 246 21.70 -19.04 12.52
CA ARG A 246 20.54 -19.16 13.43
C ARG A 246 20.70 -20.30 14.43
N LEU A 247 21.27 -21.44 14.01
CA LEU A 247 21.42 -22.63 14.84
C LEU A 247 22.72 -22.65 15.66
N LYS A 248 23.83 -22.18 15.08
CA LYS A 248 25.21 -22.34 15.61
C LYS A 248 25.91 -21.01 15.89
N GLY A 249 25.27 -19.87 15.61
CA GLY A 249 25.83 -18.54 15.81
C GLY A 249 26.66 -18.01 14.64
N ALA A 250 27.04 -16.72 14.75
CA ALA A 250 27.72 -15.96 13.71
C ALA A 250 29.08 -16.57 13.32
N ASP A 251 29.89 -16.96 14.31
CA ASP A 251 31.25 -17.46 14.07
C ASP A 251 31.26 -18.74 13.24
N ALA A 252 30.29 -19.63 13.46
CA ALA A 252 30.13 -20.85 12.67
C ALA A 252 29.77 -20.54 11.20
N ALA A 253 28.91 -19.55 10.96
CA ALA A 253 28.56 -19.14 9.61
C ALA A 253 29.75 -18.46 8.90
N ILE A 254 30.51 -17.63 9.62
CA ILE A 254 31.73 -16.99 9.11
C ILE A 254 32.79 -18.05 8.76
N ALA A 255 33.04 -19.02 9.65
CA ALA A 255 33.95 -20.13 9.39
C ALA A 255 33.53 -20.92 8.15
N LEU A 256 32.22 -21.17 7.98
CA LEU A 256 31.72 -21.84 6.78
C LEU A 256 31.99 -21.06 5.50
N MET A 257 31.76 -19.75 5.51
CA MET A 257 32.05 -18.87 4.37
C MET A 257 33.55 -18.81 4.05
N ARG A 258 34.40 -18.81 5.08
CA ARG A 258 35.86 -18.75 4.95
C ARG A 258 36.47 -20.06 4.47
N ASP A 259 36.01 -21.18 5.03
CA ASP A 259 36.73 -22.46 4.95
C ASP A 259 36.10 -23.44 3.93
N LYS A 260 34.80 -23.34 3.65
CA LYS A 260 34.07 -24.31 2.81
C LYS A 260 33.63 -23.73 1.46
N PHE A 261 33.16 -22.48 1.43
CA PHE A 261 32.64 -21.89 0.20
C PHE A 261 33.74 -21.20 -0.63
N PRO A 262 33.63 -21.16 -1.97
CA PRO A 262 34.65 -20.56 -2.82
C PRO A 262 34.97 -19.12 -2.42
N ALA A 263 36.26 -18.82 -2.31
CA ALA A 263 36.80 -17.56 -1.79
C ALA A 263 36.43 -16.36 -2.67
N ASP A 264 35.37 -15.66 -2.28
CA ASP A 264 35.00 -14.34 -2.80
C ASP A 264 35.22 -13.33 -1.65
N PRO A 265 36.30 -12.53 -1.68
CA PRO A 265 36.65 -11.61 -0.61
C PRO A 265 35.51 -10.64 -0.24
N MET A 266 34.73 -10.19 -1.23
CA MET A 266 33.60 -9.30 -1.01
C MET A 266 32.48 -10.00 -0.25
N ARG A 267 32.19 -11.28 -0.58
CA ARG A 267 31.20 -12.06 0.16
C ARG A 267 31.63 -12.36 1.59
N LEU A 268 32.92 -12.61 1.82
CA LEU A 268 33.42 -12.78 3.18
C LEU A 268 33.27 -11.48 4.00
N ALA A 269 33.66 -10.33 3.43
CA ALA A 269 33.47 -9.02 4.06
C ALA A 269 31.99 -8.73 4.37
N ASN A 270 31.10 -9.00 3.41
CA ASN A 270 29.65 -8.88 3.61
C ASN A 270 29.13 -9.83 4.70
N THR A 271 29.72 -11.02 4.84
CA THR A 271 29.33 -11.98 5.89
C THR A 271 29.72 -11.47 7.28
N PHE A 272 30.92 -10.90 7.44
CA PHE A 272 31.30 -10.22 8.69
C PHE A 272 30.34 -9.07 9.02
N ARG A 273 30.03 -8.22 8.03
CA ARG A 273 29.06 -7.12 8.17
C ARG A 273 27.69 -7.62 8.62
N ASP A 274 27.11 -8.58 7.91
CA ASP A 274 25.76 -9.07 8.16
C ASP A 274 25.63 -9.69 9.55
N ASN A 275 26.75 -10.18 10.11
CA ASN A 275 26.86 -10.72 11.46
C ASN A 275 27.25 -9.68 12.54
N GLY A 276 27.34 -8.40 12.20
CA GLY A 276 27.65 -7.32 13.15
C GLY A 276 29.12 -7.20 13.55
N GLN A 277 30.03 -7.93 12.90
CA GLN A 277 31.47 -7.82 13.11
C GLN A 277 32.04 -6.69 12.24
N THR A 278 31.65 -5.46 12.57
CA THR A 278 31.96 -4.25 11.79
C THR A 278 33.46 -4.06 11.59
N ASP A 279 34.28 -4.21 12.62
CA ASP A 279 35.73 -3.97 12.52
C ASP A 279 36.42 -4.99 11.58
N GLU A 280 36.03 -6.26 11.63
CA GLU A 280 36.53 -7.29 10.72
C GLU A 280 36.06 -7.04 9.29
N ALA A 281 34.78 -6.67 9.10
CA ALA A 281 34.27 -6.29 7.79
C ALA A 281 35.07 -5.12 7.19
N LEU A 282 35.33 -4.07 7.97
CA LEU A 282 36.13 -2.92 7.55
C LEU A 282 37.55 -3.33 7.13
N LYS A 283 38.23 -4.20 7.89
CA LYS A 283 39.56 -4.74 7.53
C LYS A 283 39.53 -5.45 6.18
N HIS A 284 38.51 -6.27 5.93
CA HIS A 284 38.35 -6.97 4.66
C HIS A 284 38.05 -6.02 3.50
N TYR A 285 37.18 -5.02 3.67
CA TYR A 285 36.94 -4.02 2.63
C TYR A 285 38.19 -3.20 2.32
N ASP A 286 38.99 -2.83 3.33
CA ASP A 286 40.27 -2.15 3.12
C ASP A 286 41.26 -2.99 2.33
N ALA A 287 41.36 -4.29 2.65
CA ALA A 287 42.20 -5.22 1.91
C ALA A 287 41.77 -5.34 0.44
N ILE A 288 40.45 -5.39 0.17
CA ILE A 288 39.90 -5.39 -1.19
C ILE A 288 40.28 -4.11 -1.93
N MET A 289 40.06 -2.93 -1.33
CA MET A 289 40.39 -1.65 -1.96
C MET A 289 41.89 -1.51 -2.23
N ALA A 290 42.74 -1.96 -1.30
CA ALA A 290 44.19 -1.94 -1.45
C ALA A 290 44.68 -2.89 -2.54
N ALA A 291 44.16 -4.12 -2.59
CA ALA A 291 44.51 -5.10 -3.62
C ALA A 291 44.09 -4.61 -5.02
N GLU A 292 42.91 -3.99 -5.14
CA GLU A 292 42.46 -3.42 -6.42
C GLU A 292 43.32 -2.22 -6.86
N ALA A 293 43.70 -1.36 -5.91
CA ALA A 293 44.57 -0.21 -6.19
C ALA A 293 45.98 -0.61 -6.63
N ALA A 294 46.46 -1.79 -6.23
CA ALA A 294 47.77 -2.30 -6.59
C ALA A 294 47.84 -2.92 -7.99
N LYS A 295 46.70 -3.12 -8.66
CA LYS A 295 46.68 -3.63 -10.04
C LYS A 295 47.14 -2.56 -11.02
N GLU A 296 47.75 -3.01 -12.13
CA GLU A 296 48.15 -2.13 -13.24
C GLU A 296 46.97 -1.32 -13.82
N ARG A 297 45.77 -1.91 -13.80
CA ARG A 297 44.51 -1.28 -14.18
C ARG A 297 43.46 -1.52 -13.09
N PRO A 298 43.35 -0.64 -12.09
CA PRO A 298 42.37 -0.78 -11.02
C PRO A 298 40.94 -0.73 -11.55
N ASP A 299 40.09 -1.68 -11.14
CA ASP A 299 38.65 -1.59 -11.35
C ASP A 299 38.01 -0.71 -10.27
N THR A 300 37.76 0.55 -10.63
CA THR A 300 37.13 1.52 -9.74
C THR A 300 35.72 1.13 -9.32
N ARG A 301 35.06 0.18 -10.02
CA ARG A 301 33.73 -0.33 -9.64
C ARG A 301 33.81 -1.17 -8.37
N VAL A 302 34.81 -2.03 -8.27
CA VAL A 302 35.04 -2.88 -7.08
C VAL A 302 35.40 -2.02 -5.87
N GLN A 303 36.27 -1.01 -6.07
CA GLN A 303 36.62 -0.05 -5.02
C GLN A 303 35.40 0.77 -4.57
N SER A 304 34.60 1.26 -5.53
CA SER A 304 33.38 2.01 -5.23
C SER A 304 32.35 1.15 -4.50
N GLU A 305 32.19 -0.13 -4.86
CA GLU A 305 31.26 -1.04 -4.19
C GLU A 305 31.66 -1.31 -2.74
N ALA A 306 32.96 -1.55 -2.47
CA ALA A 306 33.49 -1.71 -1.13
C ALA A 306 33.23 -0.45 -0.29
N LEU A 307 33.67 0.72 -0.77
CA LEU A 307 33.56 1.97 -0.02
C LEU A 307 32.10 2.40 0.18
N ARG A 308 31.24 2.21 -0.82
CA ARG A 308 29.80 2.44 -0.71
C ARG A 308 29.18 1.59 0.39
N THR A 309 29.57 0.32 0.48
CA THR A 309 29.11 -0.59 1.52
C THR A 309 29.56 -0.13 2.91
N MET A 310 30.80 0.31 3.05
CA MET A 310 31.32 0.87 4.31
C MET A 310 30.57 2.15 4.70
N ILE A 311 30.31 3.06 3.76
CA ILE A 311 29.52 4.28 3.99
C ILE A 311 28.11 3.93 4.48
N ALA A 312 27.46 2.95 3.86
CA ALA A 312 26.14 2.49 4.29
C ALA A 312 26.16 1.90 5.71
N MET A 313 27.16 1.07 6.04
CA MET A 313 27.35 0.53 7.40
C MET A 313 27.53 1.62 8.45
N MET A 314 28.26 2.68 8.10
CA MET A 314 28.54 3.79 9.01
C MET A 314 27.40 4.81 9.06
N SER A 315 26.42 4.75 8.17
CA SER A 315 25.40 5.80 8.00
C SER A 315 24.47 5.97 9.20
N ASP A 316 24.31 4.93 10.03
CA ASP A 316 23.54 4.97 11.27
C ASP A 316 24.41 5.12 12.53
N GLN A 317 25.73 5.23 12.37
CA GLN A 317 26.67 5.44 13.48
C GLN A 317 26.79 6.92 13.84
N PRO A 318 27.23 7.26 15.07
CA PRO A 318 27.51 8.65 15.44
C PRO A 318 28.48 9.33 14.47
N TRP A 319 28.27 10.63 14.22
CA TRP A 319 29.10 11.43 13.30
C TRP A 319 30.61 11.23 13.50
N ALA A 320 31.10 11.23 14.73
CA ALA A 320 32.52 11.06 15.03
C ALA A 320 33.08 9.70 14.55
N ALA A 321 32.30 8.62 14.66
CA ALA A 321 32.70 7.29 14.19
C ALA A 321 32.67 7.22 12.66
N PHE A 322 31.62 7.76 12.03
CA PHE A 322 31.54 7.87 10.58
C PHE A 322 32.72 8.65 10.03
N GLN A 323 33.01 9.83 10.57
CA GLN A 323 34.10 10.68 10.11
C GLN A 323 35.44 9.96 10.21
N LYS A 324 35.75 9.38 11.39
CA LYS A 324 36.99 8.63 11.62
C LYS A 324 37.19 7.48 10.63
N THR A 325 36.11 6.83 10.21
CA THR A 325 36.15 5.69 9.27
C THR A 325 36.15 6.13 7.81
N VAL A 326 35.22 6.99 7.40
CA VAL A 326 34.98 7.28 5.99
C VAL A 326 35.96 8.31 5.44
N GLU A 327 36.28 9.35 6.21
CA GLU A 327 37.07 10.49 5.73
C GLU A 327 38.49 10.09 5.24
N PRO A 328 39.29 9.31 5.99
CA PRO A 328 40.62 8.91 5.53
C PRO A 328 40.60 8.06 4.25
N ARG A 329 39.50 7.34 4.00
CA ARG A 329 39.34 6.49 2.82
C ARG A 329 39.00 7.31 1.59
N LEU A 330 38.17 8.33 1.73
CA LEU A 330 37.91 9.28 0.65
C LEU A 330 39.19 10.03 0.26
N ASP A 331 39.98 10.46 1.24
CA ASP A 331 41.26 11.16 0.99
C ASP A 331 42.30 10.26 0.31
N LYS A 332 42.33 8.97 0.67
CA LYS A 332 43.22 7.97 0.05
C LYS A 332 42.80 7.60 -1.38
N TYR A 333 41.51 7.65 -1.69
CA TYR A 333 40.96 7.24 -2.99
C TYR A 333 40.17 8.38 -3.67
N PRO A 334 40.83 9.49 -4.07
CA PRO A 334 40.15 10.68 -4.60
C PRO A 334 39.40 10.43 -5.91
N ALA A 335 39.84 9.44 -6.71
CA ALA A 335 39.21 9.09 -7.98
C ALA A 335 37.73 8.64 -7.85
N ILE A 336 37.33 8.14 -6.68
CA ILE A 336 35.96 7.67 -6.40
C ILE A 336 35.19 8.60 -5.44
N GLU A 337 35.81 9.66 -4.92
CA GLU A 337 35.20 10.56 -3.92
C GLU A 337 33.92 11.20 -4.44
N ALA A 338 33.94 11.70 -5.69
CA ALA A 338 32.77 12.33 -6.31
C ALA A 338 31.58 11.36 -6.41
N ASP A 339 31.82 10.06 -6.65
CA ASP A 339 30.76 9.06 -6.68
C ASP A 339 30.20 8.78 -5.28
N MET A 340 31.08 8.72 -4.28
CA MET A 340 30.66 8.50 -2.90
C MET A 340 29.84 9.68 -2.34
N LEU A 341 30.21 10.93 -2.65
CA LEU A 341 29.41 12.09 -2.24
C LEU A 341 28.04 12.11 -2.91
N ARG A 342 27.93 11.70 -4.18
CA ARG A 342 26.62 11.52 -4.85
C ARG A 342 25.82 10.39 -4.22
N HIS A 343 26.47 9.28 -3.85
CA HIS A 343 25.80 8.19 -3.14
C HIS A 343 25.16 8.66 -1.83
N MET A 344 25.85 9.52 -1.07
CA MET A 344 25.32 10.13 0.15
C MET A 344 24.16 11.11 -0.07
N GLN A 345 23.91 11.55 -1.31
CA GLN A 345 22.73 12.33 -1.69
C GLN A 345 21.55 11.44 -2.15
N GLY A 346 21.80 10.16 -2.39
CA GLY A 346 20.81 9.20 -2.88
C GLY A 346 19.99 8.55 -1.77
N HIS A 347 18.89 7.92 -2.19
CA HIS A 347 18.18 6.96 -1.35
C HIS A 347 18.95 5.63 -1.31
N PRO A 348 19.14 4.97 -0.14
CA PRO A 348 18.51 5.25 1.15
C PRO A 348 19.31 6.17 2.09
N PHE A 349 20.54 6.59 1.77
CA PHE A 349 21.42 7.32 2.69
C PHE A 349 20.77 8.58 3.30
N VAL A 350 20.00 9.33 2.51
CA VAL A 350 19.27 10.53 3.01
C VAL A 350 18.22 10.24 4.10
N ARG A 351 17.94 8.97 4.42
CA ARG A 351 17.06 8.55 5.53
C ARG A 351 17.83 8.11 6.78
N SER A 352 19.15 8.02 6.73
CA SER A 352 19.95 7.61 7.89
C SER A 352 20.04 8.72 8.94
N SER A 353 20.39 8.33 10.17
CA SER A 353 20.51 9.28 11.29
C SER A 353 21.52 10.39 11.00
N ILE A 354 22.67 10.03 10.42
CA ILE A 354 23.76 10.98 10.13
C ILE A 354 23.40 12.05 9.11
N SER A 355 22.47 11.77 8.19
CA SER A 355 22.05 12.74 7.17
C SER A 355 21.38 13.98 7.77
N SER A 356 20.87 13.84 9.00
CA SER A 356 20.26 14.91 9.77
C SER A 356 21.25 15.70 10.64
N GLU A 357 22.48 15.21 10.80
CA GLU A 357 23.51 15.84 11.62
C GLU A 357 24.09 17.09 10.93
N PRO A 358 24.07 18.28 11.55
CA PRO A 358 24.62 19.49 10.94
C PRO A 358 26.11 19.41 10.66
N ALA A 359 26.88 18.71 11.51
CA ALA A 359 28.31 18.50 11.29
C ALA A 359 28.57 17.70 10.01
N PHE A 360 27.80 16.63 9.78
CA PHE A 360 27.81 15.87 8.53
C PHE A 360 27.41 16.76 7.34
N GLN A 361 26.31 17.50 7.44
CA GLN A 361 25.81 18.34 6.35
C GLN A 361 26.84 19.40 5.94
N LYS A 362 27.52 20.00 6.92
CA LYS A 362 28.59 20.98 6.68
C LYS A 362 29.77 20.29 6.00
N TRP A 363 30.25 19.19 6.56
CA TRP A 363 31.35 18.41 5.99
C TRP A 363 31.07 17.99 4.54
N HIS A 364 29.88 17.45 4.27
CA HIS A 364 29.46 17.01 2.93
C HIS A 364 29.42 18.18 1.94
N ALA A 365 28.84 19.32 2.34
CA ALA A 365 28.78 20.53 1.53
C ALA A 365 30.18 21.07 1.21
N ASP A 366 31.06 21.15 2.21
CA ASP A 366 32.44 21.62 2.04
C ASP A 366 33.21 20.71 1.08
N ARG A 367 33.10 19.38 1.23
CA ARG A 367 33.75 18.43 0.30
C ARG A 367 33.23 18.55 -1.12
N LEU A 368 31.92 18.64 -1.30
CA LEU A 368 31.30 18.80 -2.62
C LEU A 368 31.76 20.10 -3.29
N ALA A 369 31.80 21.21 -2.54
CA ALA A 369 32.29 22.49 -3.05
C ALA A 369 33.75 22.41 -3.53
N ARG A 370 34.62 21.71 -2.79
CA ARG A 370 36.03 21.49 -3.21
C ARG A 370 36.12 20.72 -4.53
N ILE A 371 35.36 19.62 -4.67
CA ILE A 371 35.37 18.81 -5.90
C ILE A 371 34.88 19.61 -7.10
N LEU A 372 33.81 20.39 -6.92
CA LEU A 372 33.24 21.21 -7.98
C LEU A 372 34.17 22.37 -8.36
N ALA A 373 34.83 23.00 -7.39
CA ALA A 373 35.83 24.04 -7.65
C ALA A 373 37.05 23.52 -8.43
N ALA A 374 37.38 22.24 -8.29
CA ALA A 374 38.44 21.58 -9.05
C ALA A 374 38.04 21.24 -10.50
N GLN A 375 36.74 21.34 -10.87
CA GLN A 375 36.26 21.06 -12.23
C GLN A 375 36.10 22.37 -13.03
N PRO A 376 36.84 22.57 -14.14
CA PRO A 376 36.74 23.78 -14.94
C PRO A 376 35.30 23.99 -15.47
N GLY A 377 34.69 25.13 -15.16
CA GLY A 377 33.41 25.56 -15.73
C GLY A 377 32.14 25.13 -14.99
N GLN A 378 32.22 24.36 -13.90
CA GLN A 378 31.03 24.03 -13.08
C GLN A 378 30.76 25.10 -12.01
N LYS A 379 29.52 25.60 -11.95
CA LYS A 379 29.05 26.49 -10.88
C LYS A 379 28.75 25.67 -9.62
N ALA A 380 29.03 26.24 -8.45
CA ALA A 380 28.59 25.67 -7.18
C ALA A 380 27.07 25.46 -7.17
N PRO A 381 26.56 24.37 -6.55
CA PRO A 381 25.14 24.13 -6.46
C PRO A 381 24.46 25.26 -5.67
N PRO A 382 23.23 25.64 -6.02
CA PRO A 382 22.49 26.61 -5.24
C PRO A 382 22.27 26.08 -3.82
N PRO A 383 22.29 26.94 -2.79
CA PRO A 383 22.05 26.51 -1.42
C PRO A 383 20.62 25.95 -1.26
N ASP A 384 20.49 24.86 -0.49
CA ASP A 384 19.20 24.15 -0.28
C ASP A 384 18.55 24.41 1.10
N GLY A 385 19.29 25.05 2.00
CA GLY A 385 18.85 25.40 3.35
C GLY A 385 18.69 24.22 4.31
N LYS A 386 19.25 23.04 4.01
CA LYS A 386 19.21 21.89 4.93
C LYS A 386 19.89 22.17 6.27
N LEU A 387 21.06 22.79 6.24
CA LEU A 387 21.82 23.19 7.44
C LEU A 387 20.99 24.08 8.36
N MET A 388 20.35 25.12 7.81
CA MET A 388 19.42 25.98 8.55
C MET A 388 18.32 25.16 9.25
N GLY A 389 17.68 24.24 8.51
CA GLY A 389 16.63 23.38 9.08
C GLY A 389 17.13 22.41 10.15
N ALA A 390 18.36 21.90 10.02
CA ALA A 390 18.97 20.99 10.97
C ALA A 390 19.27 21.69 12.31
N PHE A 391 19.90 22.87 12.29
CA PHE A 391 20.14 23.66 13.50
C PHE A 391 18.85 24.05 14.22
N ILE A 392 17.79 24.41 13.48
CA ILE A 392 16.46 24.68 14.07
C ILE A 392 15.92 23.46 14.83
N ARG A 393 16.05 22.25 14.27
CA ARG A 393 15.56 21.02 14.92
C ARG A 393 16.35 20.66 16.18
N GLN A 394 17.64 20.97 16.21
CA GLN A 394 18.49 20.77 17.39
C GLN A 394 18.27 21.83 18.48
N GLY A 395 17.58 22.92 18.14
CA GLY A 395 17.42 24.07 19.03
C GLY A 395 18.64 24.98 19.10
N ASP A 396 19.61 24.84 18.18
CA ASP A 396 20.77 25.72 18.06
C ASP A 396 20.39 27.02 17.34
N ALA A 397 19.85 27.95 18.12
CA ALA A 397 19.40 29.24 17.62
C ALA A 397 20.54 30.09 17.02
N GLU A 398 21.76 29.96 17.54
CA GLU A 398 22.91 30.77 17.08
C GLU A 398 23.35 30.34 15.68
N GLN A 399 23.58 29.04 15.48
CA GLN A 399 23.98 28.50 14.18
C GLN A 399 22.84 28.62 13.16
N ALA A 400 21.59 28.38 13.57
CA ALA A 400 20.43 28.60 12.69
C ALA A 400 20.34 30.06 12.21
N LEU A 401 20.61 31.03 13.09
CA LEU A 401 20.64 32.45 12.74
C LEU A 401 21.78 32.79 11.79
N ALA A 402 22.98 32.25 12.02
CA ALA A 402 24.13 32.42 11.12
C ALA A 402 23.81 31.89 9.72
N GLN A 403 23.19 30.71 9.61
CA GLN A 403 22.76 30.15 8.33
C GLN A 403 21.68 30.99 7.64
N CYS A 404 20.71 31.52 8.39
CA CYS A 404 19.72 32.43 7.81
C CYS A 404 20.40 33.67 7.20
N LYS A 405 21.38 34.27 7.90
CA LYS A 405 22.13 35.43 7.40
C LYS A 405 22.96 35.10 6.16
N ALA A 406 23.64 33.96 6.15
CA ALA A 406 24.41 33.49 4.99
C ALA A 406 23.53 33.32 3.74
N LEU A 407 22.36 32.68 3.89
CA LEU A 407 21.40 32.49 2.79
C LEU A 407 20.86 33.82 2.23
N LEU A 408 20.74 34.86 3.08
CA LEU A 408 20.22 36.16 2.67
C LEU A 408 21.21 36.99 1.85
N VAL A 409 22.52 36.80 2.05
CA VAL A 409 23.58 37.50 1.30
C VAL A 409 24.01 36.76 0.02
N ASP A 410 23.76 35.45 -0.05
CA ASP A 410 24.05 34.65 -1.25
C ASP A 410 23.09 35.02 -2.41
N THR A 411 23.66 35.46 -3.52
CA THR A 411 22.94 35.88 -4.73
C THR A 411 22.30 34.71 -5.47
N ASN A 412 22.80 33.48 -5.27
CA ASN A 412 22.27 32.26 -5.86
C ASN A 412 21.11 31.62 -5.04
N THR A 413 20.78 32.18 -3.87
CA THR A 413 19.64 31.69 -3.08
C THR A 413 18.32 31.91 -3.81
N ALA A 414 17.55 30.84 -3.98
CA ALA A 414 16.24 30.90 -4.61
C ALA A 414 15.26 31.80 -3.82
N PRO A 415 14.35 32.55 -4.47
CA PRO A 415 13.43 33.48 -3.79
C PRO A 415 12.63 32.86 -2.63
N ALA A 416 12.08 31.66 -2.83
CA ALA A 416 11.34 30.94 -1.79
C ALA A 416 12.22 30.59 -0.57
N LEU A 417 13.47 30.21 -0.80
CA LEU A 417 14.42 29.94 0.28
C LEU A 417 14.83 31.24 1.00
N ARG A 418 14.99 32.34 0.27
CA ARG A 418 15.30 33.66 0.83
C ARG A 418 14.18 34.16 1.75
N LEU A 419 12.92 33.98 1.34
CA LEU A 419 11.76 34.27 2.18
C LEU A 419 11.73 33.39 3.44
N ARG A 420 11.94 32.06 3.30
CA ARG A 420 12.01 31.13 4.43
C ARG A 420 13.11 31.52 5.43
N ALA A 421 14.30 31.87 4.94
CA ALA A 421 15.41 32.35 5.75
C ALA A 421 15.08 33.68 6.45
N THR A 422 14.36 34.59 5.77
CA THR A 422 13.89 35.86 6.35
C THR A 422 12.95 35.61 7.53
N LEU A 423 11.93 34.78 7.34
CA LEU A 423 10.95 34.46 8.37
C LEU A 423 11.59 33.75 9.57
N ASN A 424 12.44 32.76 9.33
CA ASN A 424 13.17 32.05 10.38
C ASN A 424 14.08 33.01 11.17
N ARG A 425 14.80 33.90 10.49
CA ARG A 425 15.63 34.93 11.13
C ARG A 425 14.81 35.79 12.10
N LEU A 426 13.65 36.28 11.67
CA LEU A 426 12.77 37.11 12.51
C LEU A 426 12.30 36.36 13.76
N VAL A 427 11.93 35.08 13.62
CA VAL A 427 11.53 34.23 14.74
C VAL A 427 12.69 34.03 15.73
N ILE A 428 13.89 33.73 15.22
CA ILE A 428 15.07 33.43 16.05
C ILE A 428 15.62 34.68 16.76
N GLU A 429 15.77 35.80 16.06
CA GLU A 429 16.33 37.06 16.61
C GLU A 429 15.47 37.65 17.74
N SER A 430 14.19 37.31 17.77
CA SER A 430 13.24 37.88 18.72
C SER A 430 13.38 37.37 20.16
N ARG A 431 14.04 36.21 20.37
CA ARG A 431 14.25 35.56 21.68
C ARG A 431 12.95 35.42 22.48
N ASP A 432 11.99 34.71 21.91
CA ASP A 432 10.64 34.42 22.44
C ASP A 432 9.73 35.64 22.75
N ARG A 433 10.04 36.82 22.21
CA ARG A 433 9.19 38.02 22.38
C ARG A 433 8.00 38.00 21.41
N ALA A 434 6.98 37.20 21.73
CA ALA A 434 5.84 36.93 20.86
C ALA A 434 5.17 38.17 20.20
N PRO A 435 4.87 39.29 20.91
CA PRO A 435 4.26 40.46 20.27
C PRO A 435 5.18 41.14 19.25
N LYS A 436 6.50 41.09 19.46
CA LYS A 436 7.49 41.62 18.51
C LYS A 436 7.55 40.74 17.26
N VAL A 437 7.59 39.41 17.43
CA VAL A 437 7.62 38.45 16.32
C VAL A 437 6.39 38.59 15.45
N LEU A 438 5.19 38.59 16.05
CA LEU A 438 3.95 38.68 15.31
C LEU A 438 3.93 39.93 14.41
N ARG A 439 4.34 41.09 14.93
CA ARG A 439 4.44 42.32 14.13
C ARG A 439 5.43 42.18 12.97
N GLN A 440 6.63 41.66 13.24
CA GLN A 440 7.68 41.54 12.23
C GLN A 440 7.36 40.50 11.15
N VAL A 441 6.86 39.33 11.55
CA VAL A 441 6.42 38.27 10.64
C VAL A 441 5.25 38.77 9.79
N ASN A 442 4.23 39.38 10.39
CA ASN A 442 3.11 39.93 9.61
C ASN A 442 3.55 41.02 8.63
N ALA A 443 4.50 41.89 9.00
CA ALA A 443 5.07 42.88 8.10
C ALA A 443 5.81 42.24 6.92
N ALA A 444 6.62 41.20 7.18
CA ALA A 444 7.33 40.46 6.14
C ALA A 444 6.35 39.74 5.19
N LEU A 445 5.30 39.10 5.73
CA LEU A 445 4.26 38.45 4.92
C LEU A 445 3.47 39.46 4.09
N ASN A 446 3.26 40.69 4.57
CA ASN A 446 2.56 41.75 3.83
C ASN A 446 3.41 42.40 2.73
N ALA A 447 4.75 42.28 2.82
CA ALA A 447 5.66 42.77 1.80
C ALA A 447 5.79 41.80 0.61
N ASP A 448 5.42 40.52 0.80
CA ASP A 448 5.39 39.52 -0.25
C ASP A 448 4.04 39.55 -0.99
N THR A 449 4.07 39.67 -2.32
CA THR A 449 2.87 39.86 -3.14
C THR A 449 1.92 38.66 -3.14
N LEU A 450 2.44 37.43 -3.00
CA LEU A 450 1.63 36.20 -2.95
C LEU A 450 1.02 36.00 -1.55
N LEU A 451 1.79 36.28 -0.50
CA LEU A 451 1.36 36.07 0.90
C LEU A 451 0.51 37.22 1.46
N LYS A 452 0.55 38.38 0.81
CA LYS A 452 -0.33 39.52 1.11
C LYS A 452 -1.79 39.22 0.77
N THR A 453 -2.05 38.55 -0.35
CA THR A 453 -3.41 38.32 -0.88
C THR A 453 -3.89 36.88 -0.70
N GLY A 454 -2.99 35.90 -0.55
CA GLY A 454 -3.32 34.50 -0.35
C GLY A 454 -3.47 34.10 1.12
N GLN A 455 -4.71 33.98 1.62
CA GLN A 455 -4.98 33.56 3.01
C GLN A 455 -4.40 32.17 3.36
N VAL A 456 -4.48 31.20 2.45
CA VAL A 456 -3.95 29.84 2.66
C VAL A 456 -2.43 29.83 2.78
N ALA A 457 -1.74 30.42 1.80
CA ALA A 457 -0.28 30.50 1.80
C ALA A 457 0.25 31.28 3.02
N ARG A 458 -0.48 32.32 3.45
CA ARG A 458 -0.20 33.04 4.69
C ARG A 458 -0.32 32.15 5.93
N ALA A 459 -1.39 31.35 6.03
CA ALA A 459 -1.61 30.42 7.13
C ALA A 459 -0.51 29.35 7.20
N GLU A 460 -0.05 28.84 6.06
CA GLU A 460 1.07 27.89 5.97
C GLU A 460 2.40 28.52 6.40
N ALA A 461 2.66 29.76 5.99
CA ALA A 461 3.85 30.48 6.42
C ALA A 461 3.87 30.74 7.93
N LEU A 462 2.72 31.10 8.52
CA LEU A 462 2.58 31.23 9.98
C LEU A 462 2.82 29.89 10.70
N LEU A 463 2.32 28.78 10.15
CA LEU A 463 2.59 27.44 10.69
C LEU A 463 4.07 27.09 10.63
N ALA A 464 4.75 27.40 9.52
CA ALA A 464 6.19 27.18 9.37
C ALA A 464 6.99 28.00 10.40
N CYS A 465 6.64 29.28 10.61
CA CYS A 465 7.23 30.12 11.65
C CYS A 465 6.98 29.55 13.06
N ALA A 466 5.77 29.05 13.34
CA ALA A 466 5.44 28.43 14.62
C ALA A 466 6.27 27.15 14.86
N ARG A 467 6.49 26.33 13.82
CA ARG A 467 7.38 25.16 13.87
C ARG A 467 8.83 25.55 14.12
N THR A 468 9.33 26.62 13.49
CA THR A 468 10.67 27.16 13.77
C THR A 468 10.78 27.60 15.23
N ALA A 469 9.78 28.35 15.74
CA ALA A 469 9.74 28.78 17.13
C ALA A 469 9.73 27.59 18.10
N MET A 470 8.97 26.53 17.81
CA MET A 470 9.00 25.28 18.58
C MET A 470 10.39 24.63 18.56
N GLY A 471 11.04 24.54 17.39
CA GLY A 471 12.37 23.95 17.26
C GLY A 471 13.43 24.65 18.12
N VAL A 472 13.42 25.98 18.13
CA VAL A 472 14.32 26.79 18.99
C VAL A 472 13.76 27.08 20.39
N ARG A 473 12.74 26.34 20.83
CA ARG A 473 12.15 26.40 22.18
C ARG A 473 11.56 27.77 22.58
N HIS A 474 11.15 28.57 21.60
CA HIS A 474 10.40 29.82 21.78
C HIS A 474 8.89 29.54 21.86
N PHE A 475 8.43 28.96 22.96
CA PHE A 475 7.07 28.43 23.09
C PHE A 475 5.98 29.51 23.12
N ALA A 476 6.24 30.69 23.70
CA ALA A 476 5.28 31.78 23.70
C ALA A 476 5.02 32.29 22.27
N THR A 477 6.10 32.39 21.49
CA THR A 477 6.08 32.78 20.08
C THR A 477 5.38 31.73 19.23
N ALA A 478 5.65 30.45 19.45
CA ALA A 478 4.98 29.35 18.74
C ALA A 478 3.46 29.39 18.94
N ARG A 479 3.00 29.53 20.20
CA ARG A 479 1.57 29.67 20.52
C ARG A 479 0.95 30.89 19.85
N ALA A 480 1.63 32.03 19.90
CA ALA A 480 1.14 33.28 19.33
C ALA A 480 1.00 33.20 17.80
N LEU A 481 2.00 32.65 17.09
CA LEU A 481 1.95 32.44 15.65
C LEU A 481 0.87 31.43 15.25
N HIS A 482 0.72 30.35 16.01
CA HIS A 482 -0.34 29.37 15.78
C HIS A 482 -1.74 29.97 16.00
N ALA A 483 -1.94 30.73 17.07
CA ALA A 483 -3.21 31.41 17.33
C ALA A 483 -3.57 32.42 16.24
N GLU A 484 -2.58 33.12 15.68
CA GLU A 484 -2.79 34.03 14.54
C GLU A 484 -3.22 33.28 13.28
N ARG A 485 -2.64 32.09 13.03
CA ARG A 485 -3.10 31.19 11.98
C ARG A 485 -4.54 30.72 12.20
N GLU A 486 -4.89 30.34 13.43
CA GLU A 486 -6.23 29.82 13.75
C GLU A 486 -7.34 30.84 13.45
N LYS A 487 -7.08 32.14 13.61
CA LYS A 487 -8.03 33.20 13.23
C LYS A 487 -8.36 33.23 11.73
N MET A 488 -7.50 32.65 10.90
CA MET A 488 -7.69 32.55 9.45
C MET A 488 -8.47 31.30 9.05
N LEU A 489 -8.69 30.38 9.99
CA LEU A 489 -9.53 29.21 9.76
C LEU A 489 -10.99 29.58 10.00
N VAL A 490 -11.88 29.10 9.15
CA VAL A 490 -13.32 29.19 9.40
C VAL A 490 -13.63 28.36 10.65
N PRO A 491 -14.22 28.94 11.73
CA PRO A 491 -14.61 28.18 12.91
C PRO A 491 -15.60 27.08 12.49
N ALA A 492 -15.17 25.82 12.56
CA ALA A 492 -16.07 24.70 12.36
C ALA A 492 -16.85 24.50 13.65
N THR A 493 -18.09 24.97 13.72
CA THR A 493 -18.99 24.55 14.80
C THR A 493 -19.21 23.06 14.65
N ARG A 494 -18.85 22.31 15.70
CA ARG A 494 -19.12 20.89 15.79
C ARG A 494 -20.64 20.71 15.71
N PRO A 495 -21.19 20.07 14.65
CA PRO A 495 -22.62 19.92 14.54
C PRO A 495 -23.11 18.96 15.62
N SER A 496 -24.27 19.25 16.18
CA SER A 496 -24.94 18.39 17.17
C SER A 496 -26.36 18.07 16.74
N LEU A 497 -26.85 16.91 17.19
CA LEU A 497 -28.22 16.45 16.97
C LEU A 497 -28.75 15.84 18.26
N ALA A 498 -29.98 16.17 18.64
CA ALA A 498 -30.63 15.58 19.81
C ALA A 498 -30.97 14.10 19.54
N CYS A 499 -30.74 13.24 20.55
CA CYS A 499 -31.12 11.83 20.58
C CYS A 499 -32.02 11.58 21.81
N PRO A 500 -33.29 12.00 21.78
CA PRO A 500 -34.16 11.90 22.93
C PRO A 500 -34.59 10.45 23.19
N PHE A 501 -34.80 10.13 24.46
CA PHE A 501 -35.46 8.90 24.89
C PHE A 501 -36.96 8.95 24.58
N VAL A 502 -37.46 7.88 23.98
CA VAL A 502 -38.88 7.68 23.64
C VAL A 502 -39.25 6.25 24.00
N ALA A 503 -40.04 6.08 25.07
CA ALA A 503 -40.40 4.76 25.61
C ALA A 503 -40.99 3.78 24.56
N ASN A 504 -41.69 4.30 23.55
CA ASN A 504 -42.18 3.52 22.41
C ASN A 504 -41.61 4.08 21.10
N ALA A 505 -40.29 4.15 20.99
CA ALA A 505 -39.66 4.61 19.75
C ALA A 505 -40.08 3.71 18.58
N PRO A 506 -40.24 4.28 17.36
CA PRO A 506 -40.51 3.49 16.17
C PRO A 506 -39.52 2.32 16.03
N LYS A 507 -40.01 1.13 15.68
CA LYS A 507 -39.18 -0.09 15.60
C LYS A 507 -38.87 -0.48 14.15
N THR A 508 -39.69 -0.04 13.20
CA THR A 508 -39.52 -0.36 11.78
C THR A 508 -39.20 0.88 10.93
N VAL A 509 -38.62 0.65 9.75
CA VAL A 509 -38.36 1.71 8.75
C VAL A 509 -39.65 2.45 8.38
N ALA A 510 -40.79 1.76 8.36
CA ALA A 510 -42.10 2.35 8.05
C ALA A 510 -42.56 3.28 9.18
N GLU A 511 -42.53 2.79 10.41
CA GLU A 511 -42.93 3.57 11.58
C GLU A 511 -42.05 4.80 11.76
N PHE A 512 -40.73 4.69 11.55
CA PHE A 512 -39.83 5.84 11.61
C PHE A 512 -40.18 6.89 10.56
N ARG A 513 -40.40 6.46 9.32
CA ARG A 513 -40.77 7.34 8.20
C ARG A 513 -42.05 8.12 8.50
N ASP A 514 -43.01 7.47 9.14
CA ASP A 514 -44.31 8.05 9.46
C ASP A 514 -44.37 8.76 10.81
N SER A 515 -43.33 8.64 11.63
CA SER A 515 -43.26 9.25 12.95
C SER A 515 -43.34 10.78 12.89
N ALA A 516 -44.02 11.38 13.88
CA ALA A 516 -44.03 12.83 14.07
C ALA A 516 -42.61 13.39 14.27
N HIS A 517 -41.71 12.59 14.88
CA HIS A 517 -40.32 12.96 15.11
C HIS A 517 -39.57 13.19 13.80
N PHE A 518 -39.60 12.24 12.86
CA PHE A 518 -38.91 12.36 11.58
C PHE A 518 -39.57 13.37 10.64
N ARG A 519 -40.90 13.49 10.67
CA ARG A 519 -41.62 14.48 9.84
C ARG A 519 -41.33 15.93 10.24
N ASN A 520 -40.88 16.17 11.47
CA ASN A 520 -40.41 17.47 11.90
C ASN A 520 -38.98 17.73 11.39
N ALA A 521 -38.82 18.71 10.49
CA ALA A 521 -37.52 19.06 9.93
C ALA A 521 -36.47 19.51 10.95
N ALA A 522 -36.89 20.05 12.10
CA ALA A 522 -35.97 20.48 13.17
C ALA A 522 -35.24 19.31 13.85
N ASN A 523 -35.78 18.09 13.74
CA ASN A 523 -35.19 16.89 14.33
C ASN A 523 -34.26 16.13 13.37
N ARG A 524 -33.97 16.70 12.20
CA ARG A 524 -33.18 16.06 11.14
C ARG A 524 -31.90 16.83 10.86
N ALA A 525 -30.83 16.08 10.71
CA ALA A 525 -29.57 16.57 10.18
C ALA A 525 -29.38 16.15 8.72
N ARG A 526 -28.48 16.83 8.02
CA ARG A 526 -28.18 16.59 6.60
C ARG A 526 -26.71 16.30 6.39
N LEU A 527 -26.42 15.40 5.46
CA LEU A 527 -25.07 15.11 4.99
C LEU A 527 -24.77 16.04 3.80
N ASP A 528 -24.44 17.28 4.10
CA ASP A 528 -24.24 18.36 3.13
C ASP A 528 -22.78 18.84 3.05
N ARG A 529 -21.89 18.31 3.90
CA ARG A 529 -20.47 18.66 3.90
C ARG A 529 -19.68 17.71 3.02
N LYS A 530 -18.82 18.24 2.15
CA LYS A 530 -17.90 17.41 1.36
C LYS A 530 -16.88 16.73 2.28
N TYR A 531 -16.54 15.48 1.97
CA TYR A 531 -15.46 14.77 2.65
C TYR A 531 -14.09 15.42 2.33
N GLY A 532 -13.16 15.38 3.29
CA GLY A 532 -11.90 16.14 3.25
C GLY A 532 -10.93 15.83 2.09
N ASP A 533 -9.90 16.68 1.97
CA ASP A 533 -8.94 16.70 0.85
C ASP A 533 -8.06 15.43 0.72
N ASN A 534 -8.07 14.56 1.73
CA ASN A 534 -7.35 13.29 1.69
C ASN A 534 -8.11 12.19 0.94
N LEU A 535 -9.27 12.50 0.34
CA LEU A 535 -10.04 11.57 -0.47
C LEU A 535 -9.13 10.86 -1.49
N GLN A 536 -8.28 11.57 -2.23
CA GLN A 536 -7.40 10.93 -3.22
C GLN A 536 -6.45 9.89 -2.59
N PHE A 537 -5.88 10.17 -1.42
CA PHE A 537 -5.03 9.20 -0.71
C PHE A 537 -5.84 7.96 -0.26
N LEU A 538 -7.07 8.16 0.20
CA LEU A 538 -8.00 7.06 0.48
C LEU A 538 -8.34 6.29 -0.81
N LEU A 539 -8.56 6.97 -1.92
CA LEU A 539 -8.87 6.34 -3.20
C LEU A 539 -7.68 5.52 -3.72
N ASP A 540 -6.46 6.03 -3.54
CA ASP A 540 -5.22 5.39 -3.99
C ASP A 540 -4.84 4.17 -3.14
N THR A 541 -5.33 4.10 -1.90
CA THR A 541 -5.03 3.01 -0.95
C THR A 541 -6.17 2.02 -0.75
N ASP A 542 -7.43 2.48 -0.70
CA ASP A 542 -8.63 1.69 -0.36
C ASP A 542 -9.60 1.52 -1.57
N ALA A 543 -9.94 2.58 -2.31
CA ALA A 543 -10.93 2.49 -3.40
C ALA A 543 -10.41 1.80 -4.69
N ASN A 544 -9.12 1.97 -5.02
CA ASN A 544 -8.46 1.25 -6.12
C ASN A 544 -8.46 -0.28 -5.92
N LEU A 545 -8.62 -0.75 -4.68
CA LEU A 545 -8.65 -2.18 -4.34
C LEU A 545 -10.07 -2.77 -4.33
N THR A 546 -11.11 -1.94 -4.18
CA THR A 546 -12.54 -2.36 -4.16
C THR A 546 -13.27 -2.15 -5.49
N GLY A 547 -12.61 -1.57 -6.50
CA GLY A 547 -13.18 -1.30 -7.83
C GLY A 547 -14.18 -0.14 -7.86
N ARG A 548 -14.21 0.70 -6.82
CA ARG A 548 -15.09 1.87 -6.74
C ARG A 548 -14.46 3.05 -7.49
N GLN A 549 -15.02 3.37 -8.66
CA GLN A 549 -14.69 4.60 -9.39
C GLN A 549 -15.30 5.81 -8.65
N VAL A 550 -14.50 6.56 -7.90
CA VAL A 550 -14.92 7.84 -7.35
C VAL A 550 -14.45 8.93 -8.31
N THR A 551 -15.38 9.47 -9.07
CA THR A 551 -15.17 10.70 -9.85
C THR A 551 -15.28 11.90 -8.91
N GLY A 552 -14.41 12.89 -9.04
CA GLY A 552 -14.49 14.17 -8.30
C GLY A 552 -15.69 15.06 -8.64
N GLY A 553 -16.77 14.48 -9.19
CA GLY A 553 -17.99 15.20 -9.54
C GLY A 553 -18.89 15.41 -8.32
N ASP A 554 -19.77 16.40 -8.40
CA ASP A 554 -20.77 16.66 -7.38
C ASP A 554 -21.85 15.57 -7.46
N GLY A 555 -22.00 14.76 -6.40
CA GLY A 555 -23.01 13.69 -6.36
C GLY A 555 -24.39 14.17 -6.81
N SER A 556 -25.07 13.36 -7.63
CA SER A 556 -26.38 13.70 -8.21
C SER A 556 -27.54 13.56 -7.22
N LEU A 557 -27.29 12.99 -6.05
CA LEU A 557 -28.30 12.80 -5.01
C LEU A 557 -28.49 14.06 -4.17
N LYS A 558 -29.75 14.29 -3.77
CA LYS A 558 -30.04 15.25 -2.69
C LYS A 558 -29.35 14.76 -1.42
N PRO A 559 -28.88 15.67 -0.53
CA PRO A 559 -28.28 15.28 0.74
C PRO A 559 -29.15 14.26 1.48
N THR A 560 -28.54 13.16 1.93
CA THR A 560 -29.19 12.23 2.85
C THR A 560 -29.54 12.98 4.13
N GLU A 561 -30.76 12.75 4.62
CA GLU A 561 -31.23 13.28 5.89
C GLU A 561 -31.19 12.16 6.93
N PHE A 562 -30.89 12.48 8.19
CA PHE A 562 -30.93 11.49 9.26
C PHE A 562 -31.47 12.08 10.56
N THR A 563 -31.95 11.19 11.43
CA THR A 563 -32.36 11.49 12.80
C THR A 563 -31.93 10.34 13.74
N ALA A 564 -31.95 10.57 15.04
CA ALA A 564 -31.62 9.56 16.04
C ALA A 564 -32.59 9.63 17.23
N LEU A 565 -32.97 8.46 17.75
CA LEU A 565 -33.77 8.29 18.97
C LEU A 565 -33.12 7.21 19.83
N CYS A 566 -33.47 7.17 21.12
CA CYS A 566 -33.24 5.98 21.93
C CYS A 566 -34.51 5.52 22.65
N ASP A 567 -34.52 4.25 23.02
CA ASP A 567 -35.54 3.62 23.86
C ASP A 567 -34.87 2.70 24.89
N ASP A 568 -35.65 1.82 25.52
CA ASP A 568 -35.18 0.84 26.51
C ASP A 568 -34.30 -0.27 25.92
N GLU A 569 -34.31 -0.47 24.61
CA GLU A 569 -33.53 -1.51 23.94
C GLU A 569 -32.20 -1.00 23.39
N GLY A 570 -32.16 0.26 22.93
CA GLY A 570 -31.00 0.75 22.19
C GLY A 570 -31.09 2.17 21.67
N VAL A 571 -30.05 2.53 20.91
CA VAL A 571 -30.06 3.71 20.02
C VAL A 571 -30.52 3.29 18.63
N ALA A 572 -31.37 4.12 18.04
CA ALA A 572 -31.90 3.97 16.70
C ALA A 572 -31.48 5.16 15.83
N ILE A 573 -30.76 4.88 14.74
CA ILE A 573 -30.33 5.87 13.75
C ILE A 573 -31.11 5.62 12.47
N TYR A 574 -31.88 6.61 12.03
CA TYR A 574 -32.70 6.52 10.83
C TYR A 574 -32.16 7.46 9.76
N LEU A 575 -31.87 6.93 8.57
CA LEU A 575 -31.37 7.65 7.42
C LEU A 575 -32.37 7.57 6.26
N PHE A 576 -32.50 8.67 5.51
CA PHE A 576 -33.30 8.73 4.30
C PHE A 576 -32.52 9.44 3.18
N ALA A 577 -32.20 8.70 2.12
CA ALA A 577 -31.58 9.22 0.91
C ALA A 577 -32.64 9.56 -0.14
N PRO A 578 -32.96 10.85 -0.39
CA PRO A 578 -33.99 11.23 -1.34
C PRO A 578 -33.51 10.98 -2.78
N THR A 579 -34.26 10.20 -3.56
CA THR A 579 -33.93 9.91 -4.96
C THR A 579 -35.14 9.42 -5.74
N ALA A 580 -35.30 9.93 -6.97
CA ALA A 580 -36.31 9.42 -7.90
C ALA A 580 -35.91 8.05 -8.51
N LYS A 581 -34.72 7.55 -8.20
CA LYS A 581 -34.14 6.33 -8.78
C LYS A 581 -34.22 5.11 -7.85
N ALA A 582 -34.94 5.23 -6.74
CA ALA A 582 -34.99 4.20 -5.71
C ALA A 582 -35.37 2.81 -6.25
N ARG A 583 -36.31 2.72 -7.20
CA ARG A 583 -36.69 1.45 -7.86
C ARG A 583 -35.59 0.88 -8.75
N ALA A 584 -34.84 1.72 -9.46
CA ALA A 584 -33.71 1.28 -10.25
C ALA A 584 -32.55 0.78 -9.37
N ILE A 585 -32.38 1.39 -8.19
CA ILE A 585 -31.42 0.96 -7.17
C ILE A 585 -31.84 -0.38 -6.56
N GLU A 586 -33.11 -0.52 -6.16
CA GLU A 586 -33.69 -1.76 -5.64
C GLU A 586 -33.49 -2.93 -6.62
N ALA A 587 -33.65 -2.67 -7.92
CA ALA A 587 -33.45 -3.65 -8.98
C ALA A 587 -31.96 -3.87 -9.36
N GLY A 588 -31.02 -3.13 -8.77
CA GLY A 588 -29.57 -3.26 -9.01
C GLY A 588 -29.07 -2.66 -10.33
N PHE A 589 -29.88 -1.83 -11.02
CA PHE A 589 -29.46 -1.11 -12.23
C PHE A 589 -28.65 0.16 -11.92
N GLU A 590 -28.81 0.71 -10.72
CA GLU A 590 -28.02 1.85 -10.21
C GLU A 590 -27.53 1.58 -8.79
N GLY A 591 -26.46 2.28 -8.38
CA GLY A 591 -25.94 2.22 -7.01
C GLY A 591 -26.30 3.46 -6.21
N LEU A 592 -26.64 3.29 -4.93
CA LEU A 592 -26.86 4.41 -4.00
C LEU A 592 -25.57 4.92 -3.34
N GLY A 593 -24.44 4.21 -3.53
CA GLY A 593 -23.30 4.32 -2.63
C GLY A 593 -23.50 3.49 -1.36
N GLY A 594 -22.61 3.62 -0.38
CA GLY A 594 -22.75 3.00 0.95
C GLY A 594 -22.74 4.06 2.05
N TYR A 595 -23.17 3.70 3.26
CA TYR A 595 -22.88 4.53 4.44
C TYR A 595 -21.65 4.00 5.17
N GLU A 596 -20.88 4.93 5.72
CA GLU A 596 -19.87 4.65 6.73
C GLU A 596 -20.18 5.52 7.94
N ILE A 597 -20.49 4.89 9.06
CA ILE A 597 -21.04 5.57 10.24
C ILE A 597 -20.13 5.28 11.41
N TYR A 598 -19.79 6.31 12.19
CA TYR A 598 -18.98 6.19 13.39
C TYR A 598 -19.78 6.56 14.63
N LEU A 599 -19.67 5.77 15.68
CA LEU A 599 -20.34 6.00 16.97
C LEU A 599 -19.39 5.71 18.12
N ALA A 600 -19.29 6.64 19.08
CA ALA A 600 -18.50 6.47 20.29
C ALA A 600 -19.24 7.03 21.51
N ALA A 601 -19.20 6.30 22.63
CA ALA A 601 -19.95 6.62 23.84
C ALA A 601 -19.42 7.82 24.67
N GLY A 602 -18.58 8.67 24.08
CA GLY A 602 -17.95 9.84 24.72
C GLY A 602 -16.51 10.03 24.26
N ALA A 603 -15.96 11.24 24.43
CA ALA A 603 -14.72 11.72 23.78
C ALA A 603 -13.46 10.84 23.95
N ASP A 604 -13.38 10.04 25.02
CA ASP A 604 -12.23 9.17 25.32
C ASP A 604 -12.52 7.68 25.10
N GLU A 605 -13.75 7.31 24.71
CA GLU A 605 -14.16 5.93 24.50
C GLU A 605 -13.81 5.41 23.09
N PRO A 606 -13.56 4.10 22.90
CA PRO A 606 -13.45 3.50 21.59
C PRO A 606 -14.70 3.78 20.73
N TYR A 607 -14.50 3.93 19.43
CA TYR A 607 -15.59 4.08 18.46
C TYR A 607 -15.78 2.80 17.65
N ASP A 608 -16.99 2.61 17.16
CA ASP A 608 -17.38 1.56 16.23
C ASP A 608 -17.64 2.16 14.85
N CYS A 609 -17.31 1.44 13.79
CA CYS A 609 -17.57 1.86 12.41
C CYS A 609 -18.52 0.89 11.72
N PHE A 610 -19.67 1.38 11.25
CA PHE A 610 -20.66 0.62 10.50
C PHE A 610 -20.48 0.89 9.02
N LEU A 611 -20.17 -0.16 8.25
CA LEU A 611 -20.12 -0.13 6.79
C LEU A 611 -21.45 -0.68 6.28
N VAL A 612 -22.28 0.17 5.69
CA VAL A 612 -23.63 -0.17 5.27
C VAL A 612 -23.71 -0.23 3.75
N GLY A 613 -23.88 -1.42 3.22
CA GLY A 613 -24.13 -1.68 1.80
C GLY A 613 -25.61 -2.00 1.53
N PHE A 614 -26.08 -1.69 0.32
CA PHE A 614 -27.48 -1.89 -0.06
C PHE A 614 -27.67 -3.13 -0.94
N PRO A 615 -28.71 -3.95 -0.70
CA PRO A 615 -29.11 -5.05 -1.59
C PRO A 615 -29.38 -4.56 -3.04
N PRO A 616 -29.25 -5.42 -4.07
CA PRO A 616 -28.95 -6.86 -3.96
C PRO A 616 -27.46 -7.20 -3.81
N ASN A 617 -26.55 -6.26 -4.09
CA ASN A 617 -25.10 -6.55 -4.20
C ASN A 617 -24.24 -5.97 -3.06
N GLY A 618 -24.79 -5.08 -2.24
CA GLY A 618 -24.09 -4.47 -1.11
C GLY A 618 -24.15 -5.35 0.13
N GLN A 619 -23.00 -5.52 0.79
CA GLN A 619 -22.90 -6.16 2.10
C GLN A 619 -22.74 -5.10 3.18
N SER A 620 -23.32 -5.36 4.36
CA SER A 620 -23.09 -4.55 5.55
C SER A 620 -22.15 -5.28 6.51
N SER A 621 -21.28 -4.54 7.18
CA SER A 621 -20.31 -5.07 8.14
C SER A 621 -20.00 -4.04 9.22
N VAL A 622 -19.35 -4.48 10.30
CA VAL A 622 -18.92 -3.60 11.40
C VAL A 622 -17.43 -3.75 11.62
N PHE A 623 -16.72 -2.63 11.64
CA PHE A 623 -15.33 -2.54 12.07
C PHE A 623 -15.27 -2.11 13.53
N ASN A 624 -14.72 -2.98 14.37
CA ASN A 624 -14.55 -2.76 15.80
C ASN A 624 -13.12 -2.31 16.06
N THR A 625 -12.93 -1.21 16.80
CA THR A 625 -11.59 -0.68 17.10
C THR A 625 -10.90 -1.37 18.28
N GLN A 626 -11.60 -2.27 18.97
CA GLN A 626 -11.12 -2.97 20.16
C GLN A 626 -11.48 -4.46 20.15
N TYR A 627 -10.74 -5.24 20.95
CA TYR A 627 -11.10 -6.62 21.28
C TYR A 627 -12.05 -6.66 22.49
N ASN A 628 -12.82 -7.74 22.60
CA ASN A 628 -13.67 -7.99 23.78
C ASN A 628 -12.85 -7.91 25.08
N ASN A 629 -13.31 -7.11 26.05
CA ASN A 629 -12.68 -6.97 27.36
C ASN A 629 -13.72 -6.62 28.43
N ALA A 630 -13.33 -6.46 29.70
CA ALA A 630 -14.29 -6.19 30.79
C ALA A 630 -15.25 -5.02 30.51
N GLY A 631 -14.81 -4.00 29.75
CA GLY A 631 -15.60 -2.81 29.44
C GLY A 631 -16.02 -2.64 27.97
N TYR A 632 -15.86 -3.67 27.12
CA TYR A 632 -16.20 -3.59 25.68
C TYR A 632 -16.62 -4.95 25.09
N ARG A 633 -17.62 -4.92 24.19
CA ARG A 633 -18.09 -6.06 23.40
C ARG A 633 -18.15 -5.66 21.92
N GLN A 634 -17.58 -6.49 21.06
CA GLN A 634 -17.59 -6.26 19.62
C GLN A 634 -18.99 -6.39 19.02
N LEU A 635 -19.36 -5.41 18.21
CA LEU A 635 -20.55 -5.39 17.38
C LEU A 635 -20.41 -6.34 16.18
N GLY A 636 -21.53 -6.94 15.77
CA GLY A 636 -21.61 -7.83 14.61
C GLY A 636 -23.06 -8.18 14.26
N LEU A 637 -23.40 -8.18 12.98
CA LEU A 637 -24.75 -8.52 12.51
C LEU A 637 -25.10 -9.97 12.88
N GLU A 638 -24.12 -10.86 12.83
CA GLU A 638 -24.22 -12.27 13.23
C GLU A 638 -24.39 -12.48 14.75
N LYS A 639 -24.12 -11.44 15.55
CA LYS A 639 -24.21 -11.47 17.03
C LYS A 639 -25.54 -10.94 17.56
N ASN A 640 -26.45 -10.52 16.68
CA ASN A 640 -27.75 -9.93 17.01
C ASN A 640 -27.67 -8.72 17.96
N ASN A 641 -26.54 -8.01 18.00
CA ASN A 641 -26.37 -6.80 18.81
C ASN A 641 -26.47 -5.49 17.99
N ILE A 642 -26.62 -5.63 16.68
CA ILE A 642 -26.96 -4.59 15.72
C ILE A 642 -27.95 -5.13 14.71
N ALA A 643 -28.93 -4.31 14.32
CA ALA A 643 -29.83 -4.59 13.21
C ALA A 643 -29.79 -3.46 12.19
N ILE A 644 -29.70 -3.81 10.92
CA ILE A 644 -29.74 -2.86 9.79
C ILE A 644 -30.86 -3.30 8.86
N THR A 645 -31.82 -2.40 8.61
CA THR A 645 -32.97 -2.67 7.75
C THR A 645 -33.14 -1.58 6.72
N HIS A 646 -33.52 -1.95 5.50
CA HIS A 646 -33.71 -1.03 4.38
C HIS A 646 -35.15 -1.10 3.87
N ARG A 647 -35.66 0.02 3.35
CA ARG A 647 -36.89 0.05 2.54
C ARG A 647 -36.77 1.03 1.39
N PHE A 648 -37.21 0.59 0.21
CA PHE A 648 -37.25 1.39 -1.01
C PHE A 648 -38.65 1.98 -1.20
N TYR A 649 -38.72 3.30 -1.27
CA TYR A 649 -39.92 4.07 -1.59
C TYR A 649 -39.77 4.71 -2.97
N ASP A 650 -40.84 5.29 -3.51
CA ASP A 650 -40.76 5.92 -4.84
C ASP A 650 -39.94 7.22 -4.81
N ASP A 651 -39.81 7.85 -3.64
CA ASP A 651 -39.11 9.13 -3.45
C ASP A 651 -37.74 8.99 -2.76
N GLY A 652 -37.33 7.78 -2.38
CA GLY A 652 -36.02 7.56 -1.79
C GLY A 652 -35.82 6.20 -1.13
N VAL A 653 -34.66 6.04 -0.51
CA VAL A 653 -34.27 4.82 0.19
C VAL A 653 -34.07 5.14 1.68
N ALA A 654 -34.74 4.38 2.54
CA ALA A 654 -34.65 4.53 3.98
C ALA A 654 -33.83 3.39 4.59
N THR A 655 -33.03 3.72 5.60
CA THR A 655 -32.23 2.77 6.37
C THR A 655 -32.42 3.03 7.86
N LEU A 656 -32.72 1.97 8.62
CA LEU A 656 -32.77 2.01 10.07
C LEU A 656 -31.68 1.12 10.64
N ILE A 657 -30.87 1.70 11.53
CA ILE A 657 -29.82 1.02 12.27
C ILE A 657 -30.21 1.05 13.74
N ARG A 658 -30.29 -0.12 14.38
CA ARG A 658 -30.54 -0.23 15.82
C ARG A 658 -29.34 -0.90 16.48
N VAL A 659 -28.81 -0.27 17.54
CA VAL A 659 -27.67 -0.78 18.32
C VAL A 659 -28.12 -1.02 19.75
N SER A 660 -27.93 -2.24 20.25
CA SER A 660 -28.47 -2.69 21.53
C SER A 660 -27.70 -2.14 22.74
N TRP A 661 -28.40 -1.67 23.76
CA TRP A 661 -27.82 -1.35 25.06
C TRP A 661 -27.18 -2.55 25.73
N THR A 662 -27.94 -3.63 25.90
CA THR A 662 -27.52 -4.80 26.68
C THR A 662 -26.41 -5.59 26.00
N ALA A 663 -26.34 -5.59 24.66
CA ALA A 663 -25.37 -6.38 23.92
C ALA A 663 -24.17 -5.57 23.39
N ALA A 664 -24.23 -4.24 23.35
CA ALA A 664 -23.14 -3.38 22.86
C ALA A 664 -22.59 -2.42 23.92
N TYR A 665 -23.46 -1.67 24.60
CA TYR A 665 -23.08 -0.55 25.49
C TYR A 665 -23.52 -0.78 26.94
N PHE A 666 -23.51 -2.04 27.40
CA PHE A 666 -24.08 -2.49 28.68
C PHE A 666 -23.53 -1.77 29.92
N ASN A 667 -22.32 -1.23 29.84
CA ASN A 667 -21.64 -0.48 30.90
C ASN A 667 -21.41 0.99 30.55
N ARG A 668 -22.04 1.50 29.49
CA ARG A 668 -21.86 2.84 28.92
C ARG A 668 -23.20 3.43 28.52
N LEU A 669 -24.21 3.29 29.39
CA LEU A 669 -25.52 3.87 29.15
C LEU A 669 -25.44 5.40 29.26
N PRO A 670 -26.07 6.16 28.34
CA PRO A 670 -26.10 7.61 28.43
C PRO A 670 -26.98 8.07 29.59
N GLU A 671 -26.59 9.18 30.21
CA GLU A 671 -27.42 10.01 31.10
C GLU A 671 -27.96 11.22 30.35
N ASP A 672 -28.93 11.95 30.92
CA ASP A 672 -29.45 13.19 30.35
C ASP A 672 -28.31 14.21 30.13
N GLY A 673 -28.20 14.74 28.91
CA GLY A 673 -27.11 15.63 28.51
C GLY A 673 -25.83 14.92 28.07
N SER A 674 -25.76 13.58 28.09
CA SER A 674 -24.60 12.84 27.59
C SER A 674 -24.32 13.15 26.13
N VAL A 675 -23.04 13.32 25.79
CA VAL A 675 -22.59 13.65 24.44
C VAL A 675 -21.78 12.50 23.87
N TRP A 676 -22.30 11.87 22.81
CA TRP A 676 -21.61 10.82 22.07
C TRP A 676 -21.05 11.36 20.77
N ASP A 677 -19.85 10.92 20.41
CA ASP A 677 -19.27 11.31 19.13
C ASP A 677 -19.92 10.50 18.02
N PHE A 678 -20.42 11.20 16.99
CA PHE A 678 -21.14 10.58 15.90
C PHE A 678 -20.78 11.22 14.57
N GLU A 679 -20.62 10.38 13.55
CA GLU A 679 -20.44 10.84 12.18
C GLU A 679 -21.13 9.86 11.24
N VAL A 680 -21.60 10.40 10.12
CA VAL A 680 -22.09 9.59 9.01
C VAL A 680 -21.56 10.15 7.71
N CYS A 681 -20.92 9.28 6.95
CA CYS A 681 -20.48 9.48 5.58
C CYS A 681 -21.40 8.71 4.63
N HIS A 682 -21.92 9.37 3.61
CA HIS A 682 -22.62 8.76 2.49
C HIS A 682 -21.73 8.81 1.25
N TRP A 683 -21.26 7.64 0.85
CA TRP A 683 -20.34 7.44 -0.26
C TRP A 683 -21.06 7.40 -1.62
N ASP A 684 -21.69 8.50 -2.00
CA ASP A 684 -22.13 8.77 -3.38
C ASP A 684 -21.16 9.73 -4.06
N LYS A 685 -20.47 9.29 -5.12
CA LYS A 685 -19.56 10.08 -5.98
C LYS A 685 -18.82 11.23 -5.26
N GLY A 686 -17.88 10.89 -4.39
CA GLY A 686 -17.00 11.86 -3.71
C GLY A 686 -17.21 11.96 -2.19
N GLY A 687 -18.30 11.41 -1.68
CA GLY A 687 -18.55 11.32 -0.22
C GLY A 687 -19.11 12.62 0.36
N ARG A 688 -20.27 12.51 1.00
CA ARG A 688 -20.86 13.59 1.82
C ARG A 688 -20.93 13.18 3.27
N THR A 689 -20.67 14.11 4.17
CA THR A 689 -20.53 13.87 5.61
C THR A 689 -21.41 14.84 6.38
N TRP A 690 -21.69 14.52 7.64
CA TRP A 690 -22.41 15.42 8.54
C TRP A 690 -21.47 16.28 9.37
N GLY A 691 -20.47 15.67 10.02
CA GLY A 691 -19.46 16.33 10.85
C GLY A 691 -18.45 17.15 10.04
N GLY A 692 -18.25 16.81 8.76
CA GLY A 692 -17.20 17.41 7.93
C GLY A 692 -15.89 16.63 8.04
N SER A 693 -15.99 15.30 8.07
CA SER A 693 -14.84 14.42 8.28
C SER A 693 -13.69 14.70 7.33
N LYS A 694 -12.52 14.99 7.90
CA LYS A 694 -11.31 15.36 7.14
C LYS A 694 -10.48 14.15 6.71
N SER A 695 -10.73 12.99 7.31
CA SER A 695 -10.10 11.70 7.03
C SER A 695 -10.93 10.56 7.62
N VAL A 696 -10.81 9.34 7.07
CA VAL A 696 -11.33 8.10 7.66
C VAL A 696 -10.69 7.95 9.04
N HIS A 697 -11.49 7.49 10.00
CA HIS A 697 -11.11 7.37 11.41
C HIS A 697 -10.71 8.69 12.12
N ASN A 698 -10.97 9.86 11.51
CA ASN A 698 -10.60 11.14 12.10
C ASN A 698 -11.68 11.70 13.03
N ARG A 699 -11.69 11.15 14.24
CA ARG A 699 -12.60 11.49 15.31
C ARG A 699 -12.66 12.99 15.65
N SER A 700 -11.56 13.73 15.47
CA SER A 700 -11.51 15.18 15.75
C SER A 700 -12.48 16.02 14.90
N SER A 701 -13.03 15.45 13.83
CA SER A 701 -14.02 16.10 12.96
C SER A 701 -15.45 15.57 13.10
N PHE A 702 -15.72 14.65 14.03
CA PHE A 702 -17.06 14.07 14.18
C PHE A 702 -18.06 15.08 14.79
N GLY A 703 -19.33 14.94 14.40
CA GLY A 703 -20.44 15.62 15.08
C GLY A 703 -20.76 14.96 16.42
N ALA A 704 -21.88 15.37 17.03
CA ALA A 704 -22.27 14.97 18.37
C ALA A 704 -23.75 14.57 18.48
N LEU A 705 -24.03 13.37 19.00
CA LEU A 705 -25.38 13.03 19.48
C LEU A 705 -25.51 13.47 20.93
N VAL A 706 -26.55 14.24 21.24
CA VAL A 706 -26.82 14.76 22.58
C VAL A 706 -28.06 14.05 23.12
N PHE A 707 -27.87 13.20 24.12
CA PHE A 707 -28.94 12.43 24.73
C PHE A 707 -29.79 13.30 25.64
N GLY A 708 -31.10 13.06 25.64
CA GLY A 708 -32.04 13.88 26.40
C GLY A 708 -33.32 13.11 26.75
N ASN A 709 -34.09 13.63 27.72
CA ASN A 709 -35.30 12.99 28.25
C ASN A 709 -35.03 11.62 28.91
N LEU A 710 -33.81 11.41 29.40
CA LEU A 710 -33.45 10.22 30.18
C LEU A 710 -33.67 10.53 31.67
N THR A 711 -34.24 9.59 32.41
CA THR A 711 -34.55 9.74 33.85
C THR A 711 -33.86 8.68 34.67
#